data_AF-A0A0W0S767-F1
#
_entry.id   AF-A0A0W0S767-F1
#
_cell.length_a   1.000
_cell.length_b   1.000
_cell.length_c   1.000
_cell.angle_alpha   90.00
_cell.angle_beta   90.00
_cell.angle_gamma   90.00
#
_symmetry.space_group_name_H-M   'P 1'
#
loop_
_entity.id
_entity.type
_entity.pdbx_description
1 polymer ?
#
loop_
_entity_poly.entity_id
_entity_poly.type
_entity_poly.pdbx_seq_one_letter_code
_entity_poly.pdbx_strand_id
1 'polypeptide(L)'
;MHKKIEILNRIKPVSTICLLTKSGKMPFFDVRTEVTQQYGTFFLDRVMTPKGLATVIGKYNGYLWLWIDGEAGPTYWDHVVGNVFNLAGFSPAKDTNYPDAVKKALNTAIGFEIPFDELTSLDLLILINELDQYSPESLADLLKRNLKIDPQNMSKQLGLLIQKFNTLSVSDLEFLAELAEPVPESKGSELVHFIQDTKLGDVAKTEASTINQTVINLQIQIDELAEKLKLVQKETQPLLYDMLSKLKVNLEESRLNLSITAEALNSVAVAPQLTYLKRISLFHSFNILIKVLMEVYLELQMNQDCPSDLGHYLQGVCKITQFLYDHGHYFFDVEAEQSANNNNKEGASESFSRLELMYLFLLISGHAAMSKKLSACVYLEILDALRIKSNADENMPETFDISHFVSQKPDDFIKLYRSFFVEEGIFRQKVEELIGKKHPILLTELGKLTCYYAAALEARARRADAKPGAQSEVNYYLKQGVNYLLQALKQGLPQAAEAIDILLTNNKKRIGLGAELAKEMASHFSKVRNFAKAHYYLDIALKFQDKGTKAFRQELDIMQIELTLLEQGKGQEQAISRLFQLIKEGSQSALALLNKLSVEVPAIAFAAVVYWHREDITKLSSEILKCAAKEKPDEVAWFQNRYQVVCEGQQPNLALILKAVKVGFAPAIVELNGLLVSNADYLQENTDEILPILSDFDISQHITPGCLVALLVNYHIQNDLSDEALNKFIYALAHTSFKKPSTQLELLILVLRDLRASIGSDELISVLHAIKRIGGLAKENHDLMKTIATLIIEREAAEDKSMFHFFVQEFIPNTPALARALYNDDVAWDILKNNNQILDLIIEVIEDNEDSMEKSAHSNLSLFNEKNKENQQVKLSREENGIDMDLNSKTSQNGYDESGKAEVPEDRSSFSLSQ
;
A
#
# COMPACT_ATOMS: atom_id res chain seq x y z
N MET A 1 -2.08 -13.90 20.07
CA MET A 1 -1.35 -14.49 21.21
C MET A 1 -1.90 -15.84 21.60
N HIS A 2 -3.22 -15.96 21.84
CA HIS A 2 -3.96 -17.21 22.04
C HIS A 2 -3.55 -18.37 21.11
N LYS A 3 -3.34 -18.06 19.82
CA LYS A 3 -2.79 -18.99 18.84
C LYS A 3 -1.49 -19.66 19.32
N LYS A 4 -0.48 -18.94 19.85
CA LYS A 4 0.85 -19.50 20.20
C LYS A 4 0.81 -20.57 21.30
N ILE A 5 -0.11 -20.47 22.27
CA ILE A 5 -0.29 -21.49 23.32
C ILE A 5 -1.12 -22.67 22.82
N GLU A 6 -2.14 -22.41 22.00
CA GLU A 6 -2.87 -23.46 21.29
C GLU A 6 -1.94 -24.27 20.36
N ILE A 7 -0.94 -23.60 19.78
CA ILE A 7 0.15 -24.18 18.97
C ILE A 7 1.07 -25.06 19.82
N LEU A 8 1.51 -24.57 20.99
CA LEU A 8 2.37 -25.34 21.90
C LEU A 8 1.67 -26.62 22.40
N ASN A 9 0.39 -26.51 22.80
CA ASN A 9 -0.38 -27.64 23.31
C ASN A 9 -0.72 -28.69 22.23
N ARG A 10 -0.71 -28.33 20.95
CA ARG A 10 -0.90 -29.26 19.82
C ARG A 10 0.39 -29.99 19.40
N ILE A 11 1.56 -29.35 19.55
CA ILE A 11 2.87 -29.96 19.23
C ILE A 11 3.30 -30.94 20.33
N LYS A 12 3.18 -30.52 21.60
CA LYS A 12 3.43 -31.36 22.78
C LYS A 12 2.74 -30.71 23.99
N PRO A 13 1.72 -31.33 24.61
CA PRO A 13 0.99 -30.71 25.69
C PRO A 13 1.91 -30.47 26.88
N VAL A 14 2.34 -29.22 27.08
CA VAL A 14 3.09 -28.81 28.26
C VAL A 14 2.08 -28.63 29.37
N SER A 15 1.98 -29.62 30.26
CA SER A 15 1.06 -29.55 31.40
C SER A 15 1.64 -28.75 32.56
N THR A 16 2.97 -28.68 32.67
CA THR A 16 3.66 -27.97 33.74
C THR A 16 4.96 -27.28 33.28
N ILE A 17 5.33 -26.20 33.96
CA ILE A 17 6.62 -25.52 33.77
C ILE A 17 7.31 -25.31 35.13
N CYS A 18 8.63 -25.42 35.19
CA CYS A 18 9.41 -25.19 36.41
C CYS A 18 10.14 -23.85 36.32
N LEU A 19 9.89 -22.95 37.27
CA LEU A 19 10.51 -21.62 37.32
C LEU A 19 10.94 -21.26 38.75
N LEU A 20 12.04 -20.52 38.87
CA LEU A 20 12.50 -19.99 40.15
C LEU A 20 11.60 -18.83 40.60
N THR A 21 10.89 -19.00 41.71
CA THR A 21 10.08 -17.94 42.33
C THR A 21 10.95 -16.82 42.90
N LYS A 22 10.34 -15.66 43.13
CA LYS A 22 10.99 -14.55 43.86
C LYS A 22 11.55 -14.96 45.25
N SER A 23 10.96 -15.99 45.86
CA SER A 23 11.40 -16.57 47.14
C SER A 23 12.53 -17.61 47.01
N GLY A 24 13.06 -17.84 45.81
CA GLY A 24 14.16 -18.76 45.55
C GLY A 24 13.75 -20.24 45.49
N LYS A 25 12.45 -20.55 45.37
CA LYS A 25 11.95 -21.93 45.25
C LYS A 25 11.71 -22.28 43.78
N MET A 26 11.85 -23.55 43.40
CA MET A 26 11.56 -24.04 42.05
C MET A 26 10.31 -24.96 42.04
N PRO A 27 9.10 -24.40 42.12
CA PRO A 27 7.87 -25.17 41.97
C PRO A 27 7.55 -25.47 40.49
N PHE A 28 6.74 -26.51 40.29
CA PHE A 28 6.11 -26.81 39.02
C PHE A 28 4.73 -26.14 38.95
N PHE A 29 4.55 -25.21 38.01
CA PHE A 29 3.30 -24.51 37.77
C PHE A 29 2.44 -25.28 36.78
N ASP A 30 1.15 -25.43 37.05
CA ASP A 30 0.16 -26.00 36.11
C ASP A 30 -0.26 -24.92 35.11
N VAL A 31 -0.01 -25.18 33.83
CA VAL A 31 -0.19 -24.20 32.74
C VAL A 31 -1.33 -24.57 31.79
N ARG A 32 -2.09 -25.62 32.11
CA ARG A 32 -3.20 -26.08 31.29
C ARG A 32 -4.27 -25.00 31.13
N THR A 33 -4.86 -24.93 29.95
CA THR A 33 -5.87 -23.93 29.58
C THR A 33 -7.04 -23.92 30.56
N GLU A 34 -7.53 -25.11 30.96
CA GLU A 34 -8.68 -25.24 31.87
C GLU A 34 -8.37 -24.65 33.26
N VAL A 35 -7.09 -24.61 33.62
CA VAL A 35 -6.60 -24.15 34.92
C VAL A 35 -6.36 -22.64 34.93
N THR A 36 -5.84 -22.04 33.87
CA THR A 36 -5.67 -20.57 33.82
C THR A 36 -6.98 -19.86 33.51
N GLN A 37 -7.87 -20.49 32.72
CA GLN A 37 -9.14 -19.89 32.29
C GLN A 37 -10.08 -19.56 33.47
N GLN A 38 -9.98 -20.28 34.60
CA GLN A 38 -10.73 -19.94 35.82
C GLN A 38 -10.42 -18.53 36.35
N TYR A 39 -9.27 -17.98 35.96
CA TYR A 39 -8.83 -16.62 36.29
C TYR A 39 -9.03 -15.63 35.14
N GLY A 40 -9.79 -15.99 34.10
CA GLY A 40 -10.06 -15.13 32.93
C GLY A 40 -8.85 -14.88 32.03
N THR A 41 -7.75 -15.63 32.22
CA THR A 41 -6.48 -15.47 31.50
C THR A 41 -5.99 -16.81 30.97
N PHE A 42 -5.00 -16.75 30.10
CA PHE A 42 -4.30 -17.91 29.57
C PHE A 42 -2.82 -17.85 29.92
N PHE A 43 -2.18 -19.01 29.95
CA PHE A 43 -0.73 -19.09 30.10
C PHE A 43 -0.03 -18.17 29.08
N LEU A 44 1.00 -17.43 29.49
CA LEU A 44 1.71 -16.40 28.72
C LEU A 44 0.89 -15.19 28.24
N ASP A 45 -0.33 -15.01 28.73
CA ASP A 45 -1.00 -13.73 28.53
C ASP A 45 -0.24 -12.61 29.22
N ARG A 46 -0.28 -11.43 28.59
CA ARG A 46 0.31 -10.21 29.12
C ARG A 46 -0.78 -9.39 29.79
N VAL A 47 -0.55 -9.09 31.06
CA VAL A 47 -1.51 -8.42 31.92
C VAL A 47 -0.81 -7.24 32.58
N MET A 48 -1.38 -6.05 32.44
CA MET A 48 -0.99 -4.91 33.24
C MET A 48 -1.49 -5.15 34.67
N THR A 49 -0.59 -5.12 35.64
CA THR A 49 -0.91 -5.24 37.07
C THR A 49 -0.67 -3.90 37.77
N PRO A 50 -1.14 -3.70 39.02
CA PRO A 50 -0.82 -2.50 39.80
C PRO A 50 0.68 -2.24 40.01
N LYS A 51 1.52 -3.27 39.83
CA LYS A 51 2.98 -3.19 39.98
C LYS A 51 3.72 -3.12 38.63
N GLY A 52 3.00 -3.05 37.52
CA GLY A 52 3.56 -3.00 36.17
C GLY A 52 3.14 -4.21 35.32
N LEU A 53 3.75 -4.30 34.15
CA LEU A 53 3.45 -5.31 33.16
C LEU A 53 3.92 -6.69 33.63
N ALA A 54 3.08 -7.71 33.48
CA ALA A 54 3.37 -9.07 33.93
C ALA A 54 2.97 -10.14 32.91
N THR A 55 3.67 -11.28 32.99
CA THR A 55 3.37 -12.52 32.24
C THR A 55 2.62 -13.50 33.12
N VAL A 56 1.52 -14.07 32.63
CA VAL A 56 0.82 -15.17 33.31
C VAL A 56 1.63 -16.46 33.22
N ILE A 57 1.99 -17.05 34.37
CA ILE A 57 2.83 -18.25 34.44
C ILE A 57 2.01 -19.52 34.64
N GLY A 58 0.93 -19.47 35.41
CA GLY A 58 0.09 -20.64 35.67
C GLY A 58 -0.39 -20.72 37.11
N LYS A 59 -0.91 -21.87 37.51
CA LYS A 59 -1.42 -22.11 38.87
C LYS A 59 -0.44 -22.96 39.68
N TYR A 60 -0.19 -22.55 40.92
CA TYR A 60 0.52 -23.36 41.89
C TYR A 60 -0.04 -23.10 43.30
N ASN A 61 -0.28 -24.18 44.05
CA ASN A 61 -0.93 -24.14 45.38
C ASN A 61 -2.26 -23.37 45.43
N GLY A 62 -3.09 -23.47 44.38
CA GLY A 62 -4.41 -22.83 44.38
C GLY A 62 -4.43 -21.37 43.93
N TYR A 63 -3.27 -20.75 43.72
CA TYR A 63 -3.14 -19.33 43.34
C TYR A 63 -2.64 -19.17 41.90
N LEU A 64 -3.03 -18.06 41.26
CA LEU A 64 -2.48 -17.63 39.98
C LEU A 64 -1.13 -16.96 40.20
N TRP A 65 -0.12 -17.41 39.46
CA TRP A 65 1.22 -16.85 39.49
C TRP A 65 1.50 -16.03 38.23
N LEU A 66 2.06 -14.85 38.44
CA LEU A 66 2.43 -13.87 37.43
C LEU A 66 3.91 -13.49 37.61
N TRP A 67 4.61 -13.24 36.51
CA TRP A 67 5.97 -12.68 36.54
C TRP A 67 5.90 -11.22 36.14
N ILE A 68 6.15 -10.29 37.08
CA ILE A 68 6.26 -8.86 36.78
C ILE A 68 7.61 -8.56 36.13
N ASP A 69 7.61 -7.85 35.01
CA ASP A 69 8.84 -7.48 34.31
C ASP A 69 9.81 -6.72 35.23
N GLY A 70 11.09 -7.08 35.19
CA GLY A 70 12.13 -6.52 36.05
C GLY A 70 12.25 -7.19 37.43
N GLU A 71 11.34 -8.10 37.80
CA GLU A 71 11.49 -8.92 39.02
C GLU A 71 12.28 -10.21 38.79
N ALA A 72 12.86 -10.74 39.87
CA ALA A 72 13.74 -11.92 39.86
C ALA A 72 13.02 -13.27 39.67
N GLY A 73 11.69 -13.32 39.71
CA GLY A 73 10.93 -14.57 39.58
C GLY A 73 9.42 -14.38 39.70
N PRO A 74 8.59 -15.41 39.40
CA PRO A 74 7.14 -15.34 39.54
C PRO A 74 6.72 -15.06 40.99
N THR A 75 5.59 -14.36 41.12
CA THR A 75 4.89 -14.06 42.36
C THR A 75 3.39 -14.29 42.20
N TYR A 76 2.65 -14.41 43.30
CA TYR A 76 1.20 -14.60 43.27
C TYR A 76 0.49 -13.52 44.10
N TRP A 77 -0.78 -13.29 43.77
CA TRP A 77 -1.67 -12.41 44.52
C TRP A 77 -2.68 -13.29 45.23
N ASP A 78 -2.63 -13.25 46.56
CA ASP A 78 -3.43 -14.05 47.47
C ASP A 78 -4.95 -13.83 47.34
N HIS A 79 -5.37 -12.64 46.90
CA HIS A 79 -6.77 -12.27 46.70
C HIS A 79 -7.34 -12.58 45.30
N VAL A 80 -6.53 -13.14 44.39
CA VAL A 80 -6.99 -13.57 43.06
C VAL A 80 -7.63 -14.95 43.19
N VAL A 81 -8.96 -14.98 43.31
CA VAL A 81 -9.77 -16.20 43.42
C VAL A 81 -10.66 -16.47 42.20
N GLY A 82 -10.70 -15.55 41.23
CA GLY A 82 -11.49 -15.66 40.00
C GLY A 82 -10.90 -14.78 38.89
N ASN A 83 -11.73 -14.26 37.98
CA ASN A 83 -11.27 -13.44 36.86
C ASN A 83 -10.46 -12.20 37.34
N VAL A 84 -9.17 -12.15 36.96
CA VAL A 84 -8.26 -11.08 37.38
C VAL A 84 -8.69 -9.70 36.90
N PHE A 85 -9.38 -9.60 35.76
CA PHE A 85 -9.83 -8.33 35.19
C PHE A 85 -11.00 -7.70 35.95
N ASN A 86 -11.57 -8.40 36.93
CA ASN A 86 -12.55 -7.84 37.85
C ASN A 86 -11.89 -7.07 39.01
N LEU A 87 -10.57 -7.17 39.17
CA LEU A 87 -9.81 -6.47 40.20
C LEU A 87 -9.29 -5.12 39.67
N ALA A 88 -9.37 -4.09 40.52
CA ALA A 88 -8.88 -2.76 40.16
C ALA A 88 -7.38 -2.76 39.86
N GLY A 89 -6.99 -2.15 38.74
CA GLY A 89 -5.60 -2.05 38.30
C GLY A 89 -5.08 -3.23 37.47
N PHE A 90 -5.94 -4.21 37.15
CA PHE A 90 -5.64 -5.26 36.18
C PHE A 90 -6.28 -4.95 34.82
N SER A 91 -5.50 -4.99 33.75
CA SER A 91 -6.02 -4.85 32.38
C SER A 91 -5.22 -5.69 31.37
N PRO A 92 -5.83 -6.14 30.26
CA PRO A 92 -5.11 -6.90 29.25
C PRO A 92 -4.10 -6.01 28.52
N ALA A 93 -2.90 -6.53 28.25
CA ALA A 93 -1.84 -5.84 27.51
C ALA A 93 -1.54 -6.55 26.18
N LYS A 94 -1.21 -5.77 25.14
CA LYS A 94 -0.85 -6.28 23.79
C LYS A 94 0.68 -6.32 23.55
N ASP A 95 1.47 -6.50 24.60
CA ASP A 95 2.91 -6.69 24.49
C ASP A 95 3.23 -8.13 24.07
N THR A 96 4.36 -8.38 23.41
CA THR A 96 4.83 -9.70 22.96
C THR A 96 6.19 -10.10 23.51
N ASN A 97 6.82 -9.26 24.34
CA ASN A 97 8.10 -9.58 24.96
C ASN A 97 7.92 -10.34 26.28
N TYR A 98 8.75 -11.36 26.50
CA TYR A 98 8.67 -12.26 27.66
C TYR A 98 10.01 -12.32 28.40
N PRO A 99 10.02 -12.53 29.73
CA PRO A 99 11.26 -12.68 30.48
C PRO A 99 12.09 -13.89 30.00
N ASP A 100 13.41 -13.73 29.88
CA ASP A 100 14.32 -14.76 29.35
C ASP A 100 14.28 -16.08 30.14
N ALA A 101 14.08 -16.01 31.45
CA ALA A 101 13.93 -17.19 32.29
C ALA A 101 12.67 -18.01 31.95
N VAL A 102 11.58 -17.33 31.56
CA VAL A 102 10.34 -17.98 31.08
C VAL A 102 10.59 -18.63 29.73
N LYS A 103 11.26 -17.94 28.79
CA LYS A 103 11.67 -18.49 27.50
C LYS A 103 12.55 -19.74 27.65
N LYS A 104 13.54 -19.68 28.54
CA LYS A 104 14.45 -20.80 28.82
C LYS A 104 13.73 -22.00 29.43
N ALA A 105 12.83 -21.78 30.39
CA ALA A 105 12.06 -22.87 30.99
C ALA A 105 11.06 -23.49 30.01
N LEU A 106 10.50 -22.70 29.08
CA LEU A 106 9.69 -23.20 27.97
C LEU A 106 10.52 -24.13 27.07
N ASN A 107 11.70 -23.69 26.63
CA ASN A 107 12.59 -24.51 25.81
C ASN A 107 12.91 -25.86 26.51
N THR A 108 13.23 -25.82 27.81
CA THR A 108 13.49 -27.02 28.61
C THR A 108 12.26 -27.93 28.75
N ALA A 109 11.07 -27.36 28.94
CA ALA A 109 9.83 -28.13 29.11
C ALA A 109 9.36 -28.80 27.81
N ILE A 110 9.65 -28.19 26.65
CA ILE A 110 9.23 -28.70 25.34
C ILE A 110 10.28 -29.69 24.80
N GLY A 111 11.57 -29.47 25.07
CA GLY A 111 12.67 -30.36 24.70
C GLY A 111 13.30 -30.06 23.33
N PHE A 112 13.16 -28.85 22.80
CA PHE A 112 13.83 -28.40 21.57
C PHE A 112 15.15 -27.69 21.89
N GLU A 113 16.15 -27.83 21.01
CA GLU A 113 17.39 -27.04 21.04
C GLU A 113 17.22 -25.60 20.49
N ILE A 114 16.10 -25.31 19.81
CA ILE A 114 15.85 -24.02 19.14
C ILE A 114 15.20 -23.00 20.11
N PRO A 115 15.63 -21.73 20.15
CA PRO A 115 15.03 -20.68 21.00
C PRO A 115 13.55 -20.39 20.72
N PHE A 116 12.76 -20.14 21.77
CA PHE A 116 11.33 -19.76 21.71
C PHE A 116 10.99 -18.61 20.75
N ASP A 117 11.93 -17.69 20.52
CA ASP A 117 11.76 -16.54 19.63
C ASP A 117 11.86 -16.94 18.12
N GLU A 118 12.44 -18.12 17.83
CA GLU A 118 12.64 -18.68 16.48
C GLU A 118 11.59 -19.72 16.08
N LEU A 119 10.57 -19.98 16.91
CA LEU A 119 9.42 -20.86 16.59
C LEU A 119 8.60 -20.41 15.36
N THR A 120 8.92 -19.26 14.76
CA THR A 120 8.37 -18.77 13.50
C THR A 120 9.27 -18.99 12.29
N SER A 121 10.54 -19.37 12.46
CA SER A 121 11.47 -19.68 11.38
C SER A 121 11.71 -21.18 11.31
N LEU A 122 10.98 -21.85 10.43
CA LEU A 122 11.27 -23.24 10.09
C LEU A 122 12.58 -23.34 9.30
N ASP A 123 13.47 -24.23 9.72
CA ASP A 123 14.65 -24.64 8.95
C ASP A 123 14.46 -26.08 8.45
N LEU A 124 14.35 -26.24 7.12
CA LEU A 124 14.10 -27.54 6.50
C LEU A 124 15.31 -28.49 6.65
N LEU A 125 16.53 -27.96 6.80
CA LEU A 125 17.73 -28.77 6.98
C LEU A 125 17.82 -29.36 8.38
N ILE A 126 17.35 -28.61 9.40
CA ILE A 126 17.23 -29.13 10.76
C ILE A 126 16.10 -30.17 10.81
N LEU A 127 14.95 -29.84 10.21
CA LEU A 127 13.76 -30.69 10.19
C LEU A 127 14.05 -32.10 9.63
N ILE A 128 14.89 -32.23 8.58
CA ILE A 128 15.30 -33.53 8.03
C ILE A 128 15.86 -34.48 9.09
N ASN A 129 16.61 -33.97 10.06
CA ASN A 129 17.25 -34.79 11.09
C ASN A 129 16.29 -35.15 12.23
N GLU A 130 15.13 -34.52 12.29
CA GLU A 130 14.15 -34.66 13.38
C GLU A 130 12.83 -35.27 12.89
N LEU A 131 12.73 -35.72 11.64
CA LEU A 131 11.48 -36.20 11.03
C LEU A 131 10.83 -37.35 11.82
N ASP A 132 11.62 -38.24 12.42
CA ASP A 132 11.13 -39.37 13.21
C ASP A 132 10.33 -38.92 14.46
N GLN A 133 10.45 -37.66 14.87
CA GLN A 133 9.71 -37.08 15.99
C GLN A 133 8.32 -36.55 15.60
N TYR A 134 8.00 -36.51 14.30
CA TYR A 134 6.75 -35.95 13.79
C TYR A 134 5.88 -37.02 13.13
N SER A 135 4.58 -37.01 13.42
CA SER A 135 3.63 -37.76 12.59
C SER A 135 3.48 -37.09 11.21
N PRO A 136 3.14 -37.84 10.15
CA PRO A 136 2.93 -37.28 8.80
C PRO A 136 1.93 -36.12 8.77
N GLU A 137 0.84 -36.23 9.53
CA GLU A 137 -0.20 -35.21 9.67
C GLU A 137 0.35 -33.95 10.38
N SER A 138 1.11 -34.12 11.46
CA SER A 138 1.71 -33.00 12.20
C SER A 138 2.76 -32.25 11.37
N LEU A 139 3.53 -32.99 10.57
CA LEU A 139 4.50 -32.44 9.64
C LEU A 139 3.82 -31.61 8.54
N ALA A 140 2.75 -32.14 7.94
CA ALA A 140 1.97 -31.43 6.92
C ALA A 140 1.36 -30.13 7.47
N ASP A 141 0.80 -30.15 8.68
CA ASP A 141 0.22 -28.97 9.32
C ASP A 141 1.26 -27.90 9.66
N LEU A 142 2.45 -28.32 10.14
CA LEU A 142 3.58 -27.43 10.40
C LEU A 142 4.03 -26.71 9.12
N LEU A 143 4.18 -27.47 8.03
CA LEU A 143 4.62 -26.95 6.74
C LEU A 143 3.56 -26.02 6.10
N LYS A 144 2.28 -26.42 6.08
CA LYS A 144 1.15 -25.59 5.60
C LYS A 144 1.12 -24.24 6.30
N ARG A 145 1.33 -24.25 7.61
CA ARG A 145 1.30 -23.03 8.41
C ARG A 145 2.48 -22.11 8.12
N ASN A 146 3.69 -22.64 8.02
CA ASN A 146 4.87 -21.83 7.70
C ASN A 146 4.78 -21.26 6.29
N LEU A 147 4.31 -22.05 5.31
CA LEU A 147 4.08 -21.57 3.95
C LEU A 147 3.04 -20.43 3.89
N LYS A 148 2.03 -20.44 4.76
CA LYS A 148 1.04 -19.36 4.87
C LYS A 148 1.56 -18.09 5.54
N ILE A 149 2.51 -18.22 6.47
CA ILE A 149 3.04 -17.08 7.26
C ILE A 149 4.16 -16.38 6.49
N ASP A 150 5.07 -17.14 5.90
CA ASP A 150 6.24 -16.59 5.19
C ASP A 150 6.61 -17.48 3.98
N PRO A 151 5.91 -17.29 2.84
CA PRO A 151 6.21 -18.04 1.61
C PRO A 151 7.62 -17.77 1.08
N GLN A 152 8.19 -16.59 1.35
CA GLN A 152 9.51 -16.20 0.90
C GLN A 152 10.59 -17.02 1.61
N ASN A 153 10.53 -17.12 2.93
CA ASN A 153 11.46 -17.92 3.69
C ASN A 153 11.31 -19.42 3.35
N MET A 154 10.09 -19.93 3.19
CA MET A 154 9.88 -21.33 2.76
C MET A 154 10.56 -21.61 1.41
N SER A 155 10.38 -20.72 0.43
CA SER A 155 11.05 -20.84 -0.88
C SER A 155 12.58 -20.78 -0.74
N LYS A 156 13.11 -19.92 0.12
CA LYS A 156 14.55 -19.82 0.38
C LYS A 156 15.10 -21.12 0.99
N GLN A 157 14.45 -21.63 2.03
CA GLN A 157 14.81 -22.86 2.72
C GLN A 157 14.78 -24.07 1.78
N LEU A 158 13.76 -24.16 0.93
CA LEU A 158 13.68 -25.19 -0.10
C LEU A 158 14.87 -25.15 -1.07
N GLY A 159 15.33 -23.95 -1.44
CA GLY A 159 16.52 -23.79 -2.28
C GLY A 159 17.79 -24.32 -1.63
N LEU A 160 17.97 -24.06 -0.32
CA LEU A 160 19.11 -24.57 0.46
C LEU A 160 19.04 -26.10 0.61
N LEU A 161 17.83 -26.64 0.85
CA LEU A 161 17.55 -28.06 0.92
C LEU A 161 17.99 -28.78 -0.37
N ILE A 162 17.52 -28.27 -1.51
CA ILE A 162 17.84 -28.81 -2.84
C ILE A 162 19.34 -28.67 -3.14
N GLN A 163 19.94 -27.52 -2.84
CA GLN A 163 21.37 -27.33 -3.07
C GLN A 163 22.21 -28.36 -2.32
N LYS A 164 21.83 -28.70 -1.08
CA LYS A 164 22.51 -29.71 -0.29
C LYS A 164 22.32 -31.11 -0.85
N PHE A 165 21.14 -31.43 -1.39
CA PHE A 165 20.96 -32.66 -2.14
C PHE A 165 21.88 -32.75 -3.37
N ASN A 166 22.02 -31.66 -4.13
CA ASN A 166 22.83 -31.62 -5.35
C ASN A 166 24.34 -31.78 -5.12
N THR A 167 24.80 -31.73 -3.86
CA THR A 167 26.18 -32.07 -3.49
C THR A 167 26.47 -33.57 -3.44
N LEU A 168 25.44 -34.43 -3.48
CA LEU A 168 25.58 -35.88 -3.55
C LEU A 168 26.18 -36.26 -4.91
N SER A 169 27.17 -37.16 -4.92
CA SER A 169 27.79 -37.60 -6.17
C SER A 169 26.87 -38.57 -6.93
N VAL A 170 27.08 -38.71 -8.25
CA VAL A 170 26.33 -39.67 -9.08
C VAL A 170 26.44 -41.09 -8.51
N SER A 171 27.63 -41.48 -8.04
CA SER A 171 27.85 -42.77 -7.39
C SER A 171 27.12 -42.89 -6.04
N ASP A 172 26.93 -41.80 -5.29
CA ASP A 172 26.10 -41.82 -4.09
C ASP A 172 24.62 -42.04 -4.45
N LEU A 173 24.14 -41.44 -5.55
CA LEU A 173 22.75 -41.56 -6.02
C LEU A 173 22.44 -42.93 -6.63
N GLU A 174 23.32 -43.46 -7.47
CA GLU A 174 23.22 -44.82 -8.04
C GLU A 174 23.25 -45.88 -6.93
N PHE A 175 24.15 -45.72 -5.95
CA PHE A 175 24.25 -46.60 -4.79
C PHE A 175 23.00 -46.52 -3.89
N LEU A 176 22.36 -45.35 -3.75
CA LEU A 176 21.10 -45.20 -3.02
C LEU A 176 19.90 -45.81 -3.78
N ALA A 177 19.90 -45.75 -5.11
CA ALA A 177 18.86 -46.33 -5.96
C ALA A 177 18.92 -47.87 -5.94
N GLU A 178 20.12 -48.46 -6.04
CA GLU A 178 20.31 -49.92 -5.91
C GLU A 178 19.88 -50.48 -4.54
N LEU A 179 19.80 -49.62 -3.51
CA LEU A 179 19.46 -49.98 -2.13
C LEU A 179 17.99 -49.73 -1.77
N ALA A 180 17.18 -49.20 -2.70
CA ALA A 180 15.74 -49.02 -2.55
C ALA A 180 14.94 -50.31 -2.81
N GLU A 181 15.60 -51.43 -3.16
CA GLU A 181 14.97 -52.75 -3.13
C GLU A 181 14.37 -53.02 -1.74
N PRO A 182 13.12 -53.52 -1.64
CA PRO A 182 12.39 -53.61 -0.40
C PRO A 182 13.13 -54.48 0.61
N VAL A 183 13.70 -53.84 1.63
CA VAL A 183 14.26 -54.52 2.79
C VAL A 183 13.11 -55.25 3.51
N PRO A 184 13.19 -56.58 3.73
CA PRO A 184 12.14 -57.33 4.43
C PRO A 184 11.83 -56.69 5.79
N GLU A 185 10.53 -56.56 6.14
CA GLU A 185 10.03 -55.90 7.35
C GLU A 185 10.73 -56.33 8.66
N SER A 186 11.32 -57.53 8.70
CA SER A 186 12.09 -58.03 9.84
C SER A 186 13.41 -57.30 10.10
N LYS A 187 14.02 -56.64 9.10
CA LYS A 187 15.26 -55.85 9.23
C LYS A 187 15.01 -54.36 9.50
N GLY A 188 13.80 -53.86 9.25
CA GLY A 188 13.44 -52.46 9.49
C GLY A 188 13.40 -52.09 10.97
N SER A 189 12.96 -53.02 11.84
CA SER A 189 12.97 -52.82 13.30
C SER A 189 14.38 -52.87 13.91
N GLU A 190 15.28 -53.68 13.33
CA GLU A 190 16.70 -53.70 13.69
C GLU A 190 17.41 -52.39 13.28
N LEU A 191 17.02 -51.79 12.15
CA LEU A 191 17.57 -50.51 11.66
C LEU A 191 17.25 -49.33 12.58
N VAL A 192 16.00 -49.26 13.07
CA VAL A 192 15.54 -48.19 13.99
C VAL A 192 16.24 -48.29 15.34
N HIS A 193 16.44 -49.51 15.86
CA HIS A 193 17.21 -49.74 17.09
C HIS A 193 18.70 -49.38 16.91
N PHE A 194 19.30 -49.71 15.77
CA PHE A 194 20.72 -49.43 15.50
C PHE A 194 21.02 -47.93 15.30
N ILE A 195 20.07 -47.16 14.74
CA ILE A 195 20.19 -45.70 14.61
C ILE A 195 20.00 -45.01 15.97
N GLN A 196 19.13 -45.52 16.85
CA GLN A 196 18.98 -45.00 18.22
C GLN A 196 20.23 -45.25 19.09
N ASP A 197 21.03 -46.27 18.77
CA ASP A 197 22.31 -46.57 19.41
C ASP A 197 23.47 -45.65 18.94
N THR A 198 23.20 -44.60 18.16
CA THR A 198 24.18 -43.58 17.71
C THR A 198 25.03 -42.93 18.81
N LYS A 199 24.60 -43.00 20.07
CA LYS A 199 25.43 -42.61 21.23
C LYS A 199 26.72 -43.42 21.36
N LEU A 200 26.77 -44.66 20.86
CA LEU A 200 27.98 -45.49 20.92
C LEU A 200 29.12 -44.92 20.06
N GLY A 201 28.84 -44.24 18.95
CA GLY A 201 29.87 -43.70 18.05
C GLY A 201 30.64 -42.52 18.65
N ASP A 202 29.92 -41.59 19.28
CA ASP A 202 30.54 -40.44 19.95
C ASP A 202 31.22 -40.84 21.26
N VAL A 203 30.63 -41.78 22.00
CA VAL A 203 31.24 -42.37 23.20
C VAL A 203 32.52 -43.12 22.83
N ALA A 204 32.51 -43.97 21.79
CA ALA A 204 33.70 -44.70 21.33
C ALA A 204 34.81 -43.76 20.85
N LYS A 205 34.48 -42.64 20.18
CA LYS A 205 35.45 -41.63 19.75
C LYS A 205 36.06 -40.88 20.94
N THR A 206 35.24 -40.55 21.94
CA THR A 206 35.69 -39.89 23.17
C THR A 206 36.57 -40.81 24.01
N GLU A 207 36.19 -42.07 24.16
CA GLU A 207 36.99 -43.09 24.83
C GLU A 207 38.29 -43.39 24.08
N ALA A 208 38.26 -43.53 22.76
CA ALA A 208 39.47 -43.71 21.95
C ALA A 208 40.45 -42.54 22.10
N SER A 209 39.96 -41.30 22.15
CA SER A 209 40.80 -40.12 22.40
C SER A 209 41.45 -40.13 23.80
N THR A 210 40.70 -40.59 24.81
CA THR A 210 41.16 -40.71 26.19
C THR A 210 42.21 -41.82 26.33
N ILE A 211 41.99 -42.96 25.66
CA ILE A 211 42.94 -44.07 25.61
C ILE A 211 44.20 -43.63 24.87
N ASN A 212 44.09 -42.92 23.74
CA ASN A 212 45.24 -42.38 23.01
C ASN A 212 46.09 -41.42 23.87
N GLN A 213 45.45 -40.55 24.66
CA GLN A 213 46.18 -39.69 25.59
C GLN A 213 46.91 -40.52 26.67
N THR A 214 46.31 -41.61 27.12
CA THR A 214 46.91 -42.55 28.08
C THR A 214 48.10 -43.29 27.48
N VAL A 215 48.01 -43.70 26.20
CA VAL A 215 49.11 -44.30 25.43
C VAL A 215 50.30 -43.34 25.31
N ILE A 216 50.04 -42.05 25.03
CA ILE A 216 51.09 -41.01 24.99
C ILE A 216 51.75 -40.85 26.36
N ASN A 217 50.96 -40.79 27.44
CA ASN A 217 51.49 -40.64 28.80
C ASN A 217 52.34 -41.86 29.22
N LEU A 218 51.93 -43.08 28.86
CA LEU A 218 52.71 -44.30 29.09
C LEU A 218 54.02 -44.27 28.30
N GLN A 219 54.02 -43.75 27.08
CA GLN A 219 55.25 -43.61 26.30
C GLN A 219 56.26 -42.69 27.00
N ILE A 220 55.80 -41.54 27.51
CA ILE A 220 56.65 -40.61 28.28
C ILE A 220 57.25 -41.32 29.50
N GLN A 221 56.44 -42.10 30.24
CA GLN A 221 56.92 -42.85 31.41
C GLN A 221 57.93 -43.95 31.03
N ILE A 222 57.74 -44.63 29.90
CA ILE A 222 58.69 -45.63 29.38
C ILE A 222 60.02 -44.95 29.03
N ASP A 223 59.98 -43.78 28.39
CA ASP A 223 61.17 -43.02 28.00
C ASP A 223 61.94 -42.50 29.23
N GLU A 224 61.24 -41.97 30.23
CA GLU A 224 61.84 -41.58 31.51
C GLU A 224 62.46 -42.76 32.26
N LEU A 225 61.79 -43.93 32.22
CA LEU A 225 62.30 -45.16 32.83
C LEU A 225 63.52 -45.70 32.07
N ALA A 226 63.56 -45.54 30.75
CA ALA A 226 64.71 -45.90 29.93
C ALA A 226 65.94 -45.05 30.26
N GLU A 227 65.76 -43.74 30.45
CA GLU A 227 66.82 -42.83 30.89
C GLU A 227 67.31 -43.17 32.31
N LYS A 228 66.40 -43.50 33.23
CA LYS A 228 66.77 -43.97 34.59
C LYS A 228 67.53 -45.30 34.55
N LEU A 229 67.15 -46.23 33.67
CA LEU A 229 67.86 -47.50 33.47
C LEU A 229 69.29 -47.31 32.94
N LYS A 230 69.55 -46.28 32.13
CA LYS A 230 70.92 -45.93 31.69
C LYS A 230 71.82 -45.47 32.84
N LEU A 231 71.24 -44.88 33.88
CA LEU A 231 71.96 -44.40 35.06
C LEU A 231 72.23 -45.50 36.11
N VAL A 232 71.45 -46.58 36.09
CA VAL A 232 71.65 -47.74 36.97
C VAL A 232 72.63 -48.70 36.31
N GLN A 233 73.84 -48.80 36.85
CA GLN A 233 74.83 -49.76 36.36
C GLN A 233 74.41 -51.19 36.74
N LYS A 234 74.22 -52.05 35.73
CA LYS A 234 73.82 -53.46 35.89
C LYS A 234 74.74 -54.26 36.82
N GLU A 235 76.00 -53.87 36.92
CA GLU A 235 77.04 -54.53 37.71
C GLU A 235 76.96 -54.23 39.21
N THR A 236 76.48 -53.04 39.59
CA THR A 236 76.45 -52.60 41.01
C THR A 236 75.09 -52.81 41.68
N GLN A 237 73.99 -52.78 40.92
CA GLN A 237 72.63 -52.99 41.45
C GLN A 237 71.78 -53.88 40.52
N PRO A 238 72.15 -55.17 40.34
CA PRO A 238 71.52 -56.06 39.36
C PRO A 238 70.03 -56.31 39.64
N LEU A 239 69.63 -56.44 40.91
CA LEU A 239 68.23 -56.64 41.30
C LEU A 239 67.35 -55.45 40.93
N LEU A 240 67.83 -54.22 41.14
CA LEU A 240 67.08 -53.00 40.80
C LEU A 240 66.99 -52.84 39.28
N TYR A 241 68.09 -53.11 38.56
CA TYR A 241 68.11 -53.08 37.10
C TYR A 241 67.11 -54.08 36.50
N ASP A 242 67.07 -55.31 37.01
CA ASP A 242 66.13 -56.35 36.54
C ASP A 242 64.67 -55.98 36.87
N MET A 243 64.40 -55.41 38.04
CA MET A 243 63.05 -54.95 38.40
C MET A 243 62.57 -53.80 37.51
N LEU A 244 63.42 -52.80 37.27
CA LEU A 244 63.09 -51.66 36.40
C LEU A 244 62.97 -52.10 34.93
N SER A 245 63.80 -53.04 34.48
CA SER A 245 63.70 -53.61 33.13
C SER A 245 62.40 -54.38 32.94
N LYS A 246 61.98 -55.20 33.92
CA LYS A 246 60.67 -55.87 33.90
C LYS A 246 59.52 -54.87 33.91
N LEU A 247 59.61 -53.81 34.72
CA LEU A 247 58.60 -52.76 34.75
C LEU A 247 58.48 -52.06 33.38
N LYS A 248 59.61 -51.78 32.70
CA LYS A 248 59.62 -51.20 31.36
C LYS A 248 58.90 -52.09 30.35
N VAL A 249 59.23 -53.39 30.35
CA VAL A 249 58.57 -54.36 29.45
C VAL A 249 57.06 -54.43 29.70
N ASN A 250 56.63 -54.45 30.97
CA ASN A 250 55.21 -54.46 31.31
C ASN A 250 54.48 -53.17 30.86
N LEU A 251 55.13 -52.01 30.96
CA LEU A 251 54.59 -50.74 30.48
C LEU A 251 54.52 -50.71 28.95
N GLU A 252 55.54 -51.22 28.25
CA GLU A 252 55.54 -51.36 26.79
C GLU A 252 54.42 -52.28 26.29
N GLU A 253 54.19 -53.40 26.97
CA GLU A 253 53.08 -54.33 26.69
C GLU A 253 51.71 -53.68 26.95
N SER A 254 51.57 -52.95 28.07
CA SER A 254 50.35 -52.21 28.39
C SER A 254 50.06 -51.12 27.37
N ARG A 255 51.09 -50.40 26.91
CA ARG A 255 50.98 -49.39 25.85
C ARG A 255 50.52 -50.01 24.53
N LEU A 256 51.09 -51.15 24.16
CA LEU A 256 50.72 -51.86 22.93
C LEU A 256 49.26 -52.33 22.97
N ASN A 257 48.83 -52.94 24.07
CA ASN A 257 47.45 -53.40 24.23
C ASN A 257 46.44 -52.25 24.20
N LEU A 258 46.75 -51.12 24.84
CA LEU A 258 45.90 -49.93 24.79
C LEU A 258 45.88 -49.29 23.39
N SER A 259 47.00 -49.31 22.66
CA SER A 259 47.06 -48.83 21.26
C SER A 259 46.18 -49.69 20.34
N ILE A 260 46.25 -51.01 20.46
CA ILE A 260 45.40 -51.95 19.71
C ILE A 260 43.92 -51.70 20.03
N THR A 261 43.60 -51.45 21.31
CA THR A 261 42.22 -51.16 21.76
C THR A 261 41.72 -49.83 21.18
N ALA A 262 42.55 -48.79 21.15
CA ALA A 262 42.21 -47.50 20.55
C ALA A 262 42.02 -47.60 19.03
N GLU A 263 42.85 -48.38 18.33
CA GLU A 263 42.67 -48.66 16.90
C GLU A 263 41.38 -49.44 16.62
N ALA A 264 41.06 -50.44 17.43
CA ALA A 264 39.81 -51.19 17.33
C ALA A 264 38.59 -50.28 17.54
N LEU A 265 38.59 -49.42 18.56
CA LEU A 265 37.51 -48.45 18.82
C LEU A 265 37.36 -47.42 17.70
N ASN A 266 38.47 -46.92 17.15
CA ASN A 266 38.45 -46.02 15.98
C ASN A 266 37.91 -46.73 14.73
N SER A 267 38.19 -48.02 14.55
CA SER A 267 37.67 -48.79 13.41
C SER A 267 36.15 -49.01 13.47
N VAL A 268 35.56 -49.10 14.67
CA VAL A 268 34.10 -49.21 14.88
C VAL A 268 33.40 -47.89 14.55
N ALA A 269 33.98 -46.74 14.92
CA ALA A 269 33.43 -45.42 14.62
C ALA A 269 33.53 -45.03 13.12
N VAL A 270 34.47 -45.63 12.38
CA VAL A 270 34.72 -45.39 10.94
C VAL A 270 34.19 -46.55 10.08
N ALA A 271 33.46 -47.50 10.66
CA ALA A 271 32.94 -48.65 9.92
C ALA A 271 32.14 -48.19 8.68
N PRO A 272 32.50 -48.65 7.46
CA PRO A 272 31.82 -48.27 6.23
C PRO A 272 30.30 -48.49 6.31
N GLN A 273 29.86 -49.50 7.05
CA GLN A 273 28.46 -49.84 7.33
C GLN A 273 27.72 -48.78 8.17
N LEU A 274 28.37 -48.11 9.13
CA LEU A 274 27.76 -47.03 9.92
C LEU A 274 27.63 -45.74 9.08
N THR A 275 28.65 -45.44 8.28
CA THR A 275 28.61 -44.32 7.31
C THR A 275 27.55 -44.57 6.23
N TYR A 276 27.42 -45.81 5.79
CA TYR A 276 26.39 -46.33 4.88
C TYR A 276 24.97 -46.13 5.45
N LEU A 277 24.71 -46.56 6.69
CA LEU A 277 23.39 -46.41 7.32
C LEU A 277 22.99 -44.95 7.55
N LYS A 278 23.95 -44.08 7.92
CA LYS A 278 23.70 -42.65 8.07
C LYS A 278 23.31 -41.97 6.76
N ARG A 279 23.90 -42.37 5.64
CA ARG A 279 23.58 -41.82 4.30
C ARG A 279 22.21 -42.27 3.81
N ILE A 280 21.85 -43.54 4.02
CA ILE A 280 20.53 -44.10 3.67
C ILE A 280 19.42 -43.43 4.47
N SER A 281 19.61 -43.25 5.78
CA SER A 281 18.64 -42.56 6.65
C SER A 281 18.38 -41.13 6.19
N LEU A 282 19.43 -40.37 5.87
CA LEU A 282 19.29 -38.99 5.39
C LEU A 282 18.56 -38.91 4.04
N PHE A 283 18.81 -39.86 3.13
CA PHE A 283 18.09 -39.96 1.86
C PHE A 283 16.59 -40.30 2.05
N HIS A 284 16.28 -41.25 2.93
CA HIS A 284 14.91 -41.62 3.26
C HIS A 284 14.13 -40.44 3.87
N SER A 285 14.74 -39.75 4.84
CA SER A 285 14.21 -38.53 5.46
C SER A 285 13.93 -37.44 4.42
N PHE A 286 14.87 -37.24 3.49
CA PHE A 286 14.69 -36.28 2.40
C PHE A 286 13.49 -36.63 1.51
N ASN A 287 13.32 -37.91 1.14
CA ASN A 287 12.18 -38.38 0.33
C ASN A 287 10.84 -38.10 1.03
N ILE A 288 10.73 -38.45 2.32
CA ILE A 288 9.53 -38.18 3.12
C ILE A 288 9.21 -36.67 3.14
N LEU A 289 10.22 -35.83 3.41
CA LEU A 289 10.01 -34.39 3.49
C LEU A 289 9.57 -33.78 2.16
N ILE A 290 10.19 -34.18 1.04
CA ILE A 290 9.81 -33.70 -0.29
C ILE A 290 8.38 -34.12 -0.64
N LYS A 291 7.99 -35.37 -0.37
CA LYS A 291 6.63 -35.85 -0.59
C LYS A 291 5.59 -35.01 0.16
N VAL A 292 5.82 -34.74 1.45
CA VAL A 292 4.90 -33.93 2.26
C VAL A 292 4.89 -32.46 1.80
N LEU A 293 6.04 -31.89 1.42
CA LEU A 293 6.12 -30.54 0.85
C LEU A 293 5.28 -30.43 -0.42
N MET A 294 5.31 -31.43 -1.30
CA MET A 294 4.50 -31.44 -2.52
C MET A 294 3.01 -31.41 -2.21
N GLU A 295 2.54 -32.23 -1.26
CA GLU A 295 1.14 -32.23 -0.80
C GLU A 295 0.74 -30.89 -0.18
N VAL A 296 1.61 -30.30 0.66
CA VAL A 296 1.38 -29.01 1.31
C VAL A 296 1.20 -27.90 0.28
N TYR A 297 2.09 -27.82 -0.72
CA TYR A 297 2.00 -26.82 -1.78
C TYR A 297 0.72 -27.02 -2.61
N LEU A 298 0.30 -28.25 -2.86
CA LEU A 298 -0.92 -28.54 -3.63
C LEU A 298 -2.23 -28.18 -2.93
N GLU A 299 -2.27 -28.35 -1.62
CA GLU A 299 -3.51 -28.20 -0.85
C GLU A 299 -3.72 -26.77 -0.32
N LEU A 300 -2.65 -25.98 -0.21
CA LEU A 300 -2.73 -24.67 0.42
C LEU A 300 -3.39 -23.62 -0.49
N GLN A 301 -4.56 -23.12 -0.07
CA GLN A 301 -5.16 -21.92 -0.65
C GLN A 301 -4.43 -20.67 -0.12
N MET A 302 -3.66 -20.00 -0.97
CA MET A 302 -2.99 -18.74 -0.64
C MET A 302 -3.99 -17.58 -0.53
N ASN A 303 -3.73 -16.67 0.42
CA ASN A 303 -4.55 -15.48 0.65
C ASN A 303 -4.18 -14.38 -0.37
N GLN A 304 -5.20 -13.78 -1.00
CA GLN A 304 -5.07 -13.10 -2.31
C GLN A 304 -4.85 -11.58 -2.23
N ASP A 305 -4.77 -11.03 -1.01
CA ASP A 305 -4.65 -9.58 -0.79
C ASP A 305 -3.20 -9.07 -0.86
N CYS A 306 -2.21 -9.96 -1.05
CA CYS A 306 -0.78 -9.62 -1.07
C CYS A 306 -0.07 -10.22 -2.31
N PRO A 307 0.12 -9.44 -3.40
CA PRO A 307 0.71 -9.94 -4.66
C PRO A 307 2.13 -10.51 -4.52
N SER A 308 2.93 -10.02 -3.56
CA SER A 308 4.28 -10.51 -3.29
C SER A 308 4.27 -11.95 -2.77
N ASP A 309 3.30 -12.30 -1.92
CA ASP A 309 3.20 -13.61 -1.30
C ASP A 309 2.87 -14.69 -2.34
N LEU A 310 2.02 -14.34 -3.31
CA LEU A 310 1.74 -15.19 -4.47
C LEU A 310 3.00 -15.42 -5.31
N GLY A 311 3.79 -14.37 -5.55
CA GLY A 311 5.05 -14.47 -6.29
C GLY A 311 6.05 -15.43 -5.62
N HIS A 312 6.21 -15.32 -4.30
CA HIS A 312 7.11 -16.20 -3.54
C HIS A 312 6.61 -17.65 -3.44
N TYR A 313 5.30 -17.84 -3.28
CA TYR A 313 4.69 -19.16 -3.35
C TYR A 313 4.97 -19.82 -4.72
N LEU A 314 4.75 -19.10 -5.82
CA LEU A 314 5.00 -19.61 -7.18
C LEU A 314 6.49 -19.92 -7.41
N GLN A 315 7.42 -19.17 -6.81
CA GLN A 315 8.86 -19.50 -6.84
C GLN A 315 9.16 -20.83 -6.13
N GLY A 316 8.50 -21.11 -5.01
CA GLY A 316 8.63 -22.40 -4.31
C GLY A 316 8.14 -23.56 -5.17
N VAL A 317 6.96 -23.41 -5.78
CA VAL A 317 6.40 -24.35 -6.78
C VAL A 317 7.40 -24.63 -7.91
N CYS A 318 8.06 -23.61 -8.44
CA CYS A 318 9.06 -23.76 -9.50
C CYS A 318 10.30 -24.55 -9.04
N LYS A 319 10.77 -24.34 -7.81
CA LYS A 319 11.93 -25.07 -7.26
C LYS A 319 11.63 -26.54 -7.05
N ILE A 320 10.44 -26.88 -6.52
CA ILE A 320 9.99 -28.27 -6.40
C ILE A 320 9.91 -28.91 -7.80
N THR A 321 9.37 -28.18 -8.78
CA THR A 321 9.26 -28.67 -10.16
C THR A 321 10.61 -28.93 -10.81
N GLN A 322 11.54 -27.98 -10.70
CA GLN A 322 12.90 -28.15 -11.22
C GLN A 322 13.60 -29.34 -10.56
N PHE A 323 13.48 -29.47 -9.24
CA PHE A 323 14.08 -30.58 -8.49
C PHE A 323 13.57 -31.95 -8.97
N LEU A 324 12.26 -32.09 -9.14
CA LEU A 324 11.65 -33.34 -9.57
C LEU A 324 11.94 -33.66 -11.04
N TYR A 325 12.09 -32.64 -11.91
CA TYR A 325 12.58 -32.85 -13.27
C TYR A 325 14.02 -33.36 -13.28
N ASP A 326 14.91 -32.76 -12.48
CA ASP A 326 16.33 -33.13 -12.47
C ASP A 326 16.62 -34.45 -11.75
N HIS A 327 15.81 -34.80 -10.73
CA HIS A 327 16.13 -35.89 -9.79
C HIS A 327 14.97 -36.84 -9.46
N GLY A 328 13.77 -36.62 -9.99
CA GLY A 328 12.56 -37.37 -9.61
C GLY A 328 12.65 -38.86 -9.87
N HIS A 329 13.41 -39.28 -10.89
CA HIS A 329 13.64 -40.68 -11.22
C HIS A 329 14.37 -41.48 -10.12
N TYR A 330 15.08 -40.82 -9.20
CA TYR A 330 15.74 -41.48 -8.07
C TYR A 330 14.81 -41.76 -6.88
N PHE A 331 13.66 -41.08 -6.80
CA PHE A 331 12.74 -41.18 -5.66
C PHE A 331 11.59 -42.15 -5.91
N PHE A 332 11.30 -42.42 -7.18
CA PHE A 332 10.04 -42.98 -7.64
C PHE A 332 10.33 -43.98 -8.77
N ASP A 333 10.76 -45.19 -8.39
CA ASP A 333 11.32 -46.16 -9.31
C ASP A 333 10.26 -46.79 -10.25
N VAL A 334 10.70 -47.09 -11.48
CA VAL A 334 9.92 -47.60 -12.62
C VAL A 334 9.83 -49.13 -12.61
N GLU A 335 10.75 -49.83 -11.93
CA GLU A 335 10.89 -51.29 -12.02
C GLU A 335 10.05 -52.08 -11.00
N ALA A 336 9.68 -51.49 -9.86
CA ALA A 336 8.83 -52.13 -8.83
C ALA A 336 7.45 -52.57 -9.38
N GLU A 337 6.97 -51.93 -10.45
CA GLU A 337 5.67 -52.20 -11.06
C GLU A 337 5.62 -53.46 -11.94
N GLN A 338 6.76 -53.93 -12.47
CA GLN A 338 6.77 -55.15 -13.30
C GLN A 338 6.73 -56.43 -12.45
N SER A 339 7.24 -56.38 -11.23
CA SER A 339 7.33 -57.51 -10.30
C SER A 339 6.04 -57.84 -9.56
N ALA A 340 5.14 -56.87 -9.35
CA ALA A 340 3.93 -57.09 -8.55
C ALA A 340 2.75 -57.69 -9.34
N ASN A 341 2.84 -57.74 -10.66
CA ASN A 341 1.74 -58.16 -11.53
C ASN A 341 1.53 -59.68 -11.60
N ASN A 342 2.28 -60.49 -10.82
CA ASN A 342 2.30 -61.94 -11.01
C ASN A 342 1.89 -62.80 -9.82
N ASN A 343 1.53 -62.29 -8.64
CA ASN A 343 1.04 -63.17 -7.57
C ASN A 343 -0.08 -62.56 -6.71
N ASN A 344 -1.27 -63.16 -6.85
CA ASN A 344 -2.39 -63.22 -5.92
C ASN A 344 -3.06 -61.91 -5.47
N LYS A 345 -4.34 -61.80 -5.86
CA LYS A 345 -5.35 -60.96 -5.25
C LYS A 345 -5.45 -61.27 -3.75
N GLU A 346 -5.03 -60.33 -2.92
CA GLU A 346 -5.82 -59.72 -1.83
C GLU A 346 -4.90 -58.91 -0.91
N GLY A 347 -5.07 -57.58 -0.94
CA GLY A 347 -4.53 -56.65 0.06
C GLY A 347 -3.13 -56.11 -0.27
N ALA A 348 -3.08 -54.85 -0.72
CA ALA A 348 -1.91 -54.20 -1.33
C ALA A 348 -1.56 -54.87 -2.68
N SER A 349 -1.35 -54.17 -3.77
CA SER A 349 -0.79 -52.84 -3.97
C SER A 349 -1.07 -52.46 -5.43
N GLU A 350 -0.57 -51.29 -5.82
CA GLU A 350 -0.28 -50.94 -7.21
C GLU A 350 -1.48 -50.73 -8.15
N SER A 351 -1.73 -49.52 -8.60
CA SER A 351 -0.68 -48.68 -9.17
C SER A 351 -1.18 -47.28 -9.28
N PHE A 352 -0.28 -46.37 -8.94
CA PHE A 352 0.17 -45.52 -10.00
C PHE A 352 1.72 -45.63 -9.88
N SER A 353 2.39 -46.10 -10.93
CA SER A 353 3.77 -45.78 -11.26
C SER A 353 3.69 -45.02 -12.58
N ARG A 354 4.66 -45.09 -13.51
CA ARG A 354 4.90 -43.97 -14.41
C ARG A 354 5.21 -42.78 -13.50
N LEU A 355 5.93 -43.05 -12.38
CA LEU A 355 5.56 -42.71 -11.01
C LEU A 355 5.60 -41.19 -10.78
N GLU A 356 4.52 -40.52 -11.11
CA GLU A 356 3.19 -41.17 -11.18
C GLU A 356 2.27 -40.51 -12.20
N LEU A 357 2.88 -40.02 -13.27
CA LEU A 357 2.44 -39.14 -14.36
C LEU A 357 2.24 -37.72 -13.90
N MET A 358 3.10 -37.40 -12.97
CA MET A 358 2.72 -36.88 -11.69
C MET A 358 4.07 -36.51 -11.07
N TYR A 359 4.16 -35.50 -10.25
CA TYR A 359 3.29 -35.55 -9.11
C TYR A 359 2.10 -34.63 -9.12
N LEU A 360 1.41 -34.55 -10.25
CA LEU A 360 1.12 -33.35 -11.01
C LEU A 360 1.80 -33.45 -12.36
N PHE A 361 1.13 -33.02 -13.41
CA PHE A 361 1.73 -32.30 -14.53
C PHE A 361 2.49 -31.08 -13.95
N LEU A 362 3.62 -31.30 -13.25
CA LEU A 362 4.15 -30.53 -12.11
C LEU A 362 3.57 -29.12 -11.94
N LEU A 363 2.59 -29.12 -11.04
CA LEU A 363 1.69 -28.05 -10.58
C LEU A 363 0.72 -27.49 -11.62
N ILE A 364 0.36 -28.38 -12.56
CA ILE A 364 -0.27 -28.09 -13.85
C ILE A 364 0.31 -26.82 -14.45
N SER A 365 1.65 -26.76 -14.39
CA SER A 365 2.55 -25.88 -15.11
C SER A 365 2.23 -24.40 -15.03
N GLY A 366 2.40 -23.80 -13.86
CA GLY A 366 2.39 -22.35 -13.63
C GLY A 366 3.31 -21.57 -14.58
N HIS A 367 2.82 -21.32 -15.79
CA HIS A 367 3.56 -20.70 -16.89
C HIS A 367 4.04 -19.29 -16.52
N ALA A 368 3.37 -18.68 -15.54
CA ALA A 368 3.71 -17.37 -15.00
C ALA A 368 5.05 -17.31 -14.25
N ALA A 369 5.51 -18.42 -13.68
CA ALA A 369 6.70 -18.43 -12.81
C ALA A 369 7.82 -19.36 -13.32
N MET A 370 7.50 -20.33 -14.19
CA MET A 370 8.49 -21.20 -14.81
C MET A 370 9.15 -20.54 -16.02
N SER A 371 10.43 -20.86 -16.25
CA SER A 371 11.07 -20.48 -17.52
C SER A 371 10.39 -21.23 -18.68
N LYS A 372 10.26 -20.58 -19.85
CA LYS A 372 9.70 -21.19 -21.06
C LYS A 372 10.39 -22.53 -21.39
N LYS A 373 11.70 -22.59 -21.15
CA LYS A 373 12.54 -23.77 -21.36
C LYS A 373 12.15 -24.94 -20.45
N LEU A 374 11.97 -24.71 -19.15
CA LEU A 374 11.57 -25.76 -18.20
C LEU A 374 10.18 -26.31 -18.55
N SER A 375 9.23 -25.42 -18.88
CA SER A 375 7.89 -25.84 -19.30
C SER A 375 7.95 -26.73 -20.55
N ALA A 376 8.76 -26.36 -21.55
CA ALA A 376 8.94 -27.15 -22.76
C ALA A 376 9.56 -28.52 -22.51
N CYS A 377 10.60 -28.61 -21.67
CA CYS A 377 11.24 -29.88 -21.32
C CYS A 377 10.23 -30.87 -20.71
N VAL A 378 9.39 -30.41 -19.79
CA VAL A 378 8.36 -31.23 -19.14
C VAL A 378 7.33 -31.74 -20.16
N TYR A 379 6.90 -30.90 -21.10
CA TYR A 379 5.96 -31.32 -22.15
C TYR A 379 6.53 -32.42 -23.05
N LEU A 380 7.79 -32.29 -23.47
CA LEU A 380 8.45 -33.26 -24.35
C LEU A 380 8.59 -34.62 -23.66
N GLU A 381 8.97 -34.64 -22.38
CA GLU A 381 9.12 -35.88 -21.60
C GLU A 381 7.78 -36.64 -21.43
N ILE A 382 6.68 -35.91 -21.23
CA ILE A 382 5.33 -36.49 -21.17
C ILE A 382 4.90 -37.07 -22.53
N LEU A 383 5.22 -36.39 -23.63
CA LEU A 383 4.91 -36.85 -24.99
C LEU A 383 5.65 -38.16 -25.31
N ASP A 384 6.93 -38.25 -24.92
CA ASP A 384 7.75 -39.46 -25.05
C ASP A 384 7.16 -40.61 -24.22
N ALA A 385 6.76 -40.34 -22.96
CA ALA A 385 6.10 -41.32 -22.09
C ALA A 385 4.72 -41.79 -22.62
N LEU A 386 4.07 -41.01 -23.50
CA LEU A 386 2.81 -41.36 -24.18
C LEU A 386 3.02 -41.96 -25.58
N ARG A 387 4.28 -42.14 -26.00
CA ARG A 387 4.69 -42.64 -27.32
C ARG A 387 4.12 -41.79 -28.46
N ILE A 388 4.03 -40.48 -28.28
CA ILE A 388 3.60 -39.52 -29.31
C ILE A 388 4.84 -39.04 -30.06
N LYS A 389 4.90 -39.24 -31.39
CA LYS A 389 6.08 -38.90 -32.19
C LYS A 389 6.18 -37.38 -32.42
N SER A 390 7.19 -36.74 -31.85
CA SER A 390 7.59 -35.37 -32.16
C SER A 390 8.51 -35.30 -33.39
N ASN A 391 8.45 -34.20 -34.15
CA ASN A 391 9.35 -33.99 -35.29
C ASN A 391 10.70 -33.43 -34.81
N ALA A 392 11.80 -33.68 -35.54
CA ALA A 392 13.14 -33.30 -35.12
C ALA A 392 13.33 -31.78 -34.83
N ASP A 393 12.61 -30.91 -35.54
CA ASP A 393 12.66 -29.44 -35.34
C ASP A 393 11.75 -28.94 -34.19
N GLU A 394 10.78 -29.74 -33.75
CA GLU A 394 9.89 -29.49 -32.60
C GLU A 394 10.49 -29.98 -31.26
N ASN A 395 11.62 -30.69 -31.30
CA ASN A 395 12.26 -31.35 -30.17
C ASN A 395 13.24 -30.46 -29.38
N MET A 396 13.31 -29.17 -29.69
CA MET A 396 14.16 -28.24 -28.97
C MET A 396 13.34 -27.49 -27.91
N PRO A 397 13.72 -27.57 -26.61
CA PRO A 397 13.02 -26.85 -25.54
C PRO A 397 12.94 -25.32 -25.74
N GLU A 398 13.79 -24.76 -26.60
CA GLU A 398 13.88 -23.33 -26.88
C GLU A 398 12.84 -22.84 -27.90
N THR A 399 12.27 -23.75 -28.71
CA THR A 399 11.31 -23.42 -29.79
C THR A 399 9.91 -23.97 -29.53
N PHE A 400 9.71 -24.76 -28.47
CA PHE A 400 8.42 -25.38 -28.16
C PHE A 400 7.39 -24.37 -27.63
N ASP A 401 6.23 -24.33 -28.27
CA ASP A 401 5.05 -23.56 -27.86
C ASP A 401 3.81 -24.47 -27.94
N ILE A 402 3.12 -24.64 -26.81
CA ILE A 402 1.93 -25.48 -26.71
C ILE A 402 0.80 -25.03 -27.66
N SER A 403 0.63 -23.72 -27.86
CA SER A 403 -0.40 -23.19 -28.75
C SER A 403 -0.12 -23.55 -30.22
N HIS A 404 1.16 -23.51 -30.60
CA HIS A 404 1.64 -23.92 -31.91
C HIS A 404 1.51 -25.45 -32.09
N PHE A 405 1.92 -26.23 -31.08
CA PHE A 405 1.77 -27.69 -31.06
C PHE A 405 0.30 -28.13 -31.25
N VAL A 406 -0.64 -27.50 -30.54
CA VAL A 406 -2.09 -27.75 -30.66
C VAL A 406 -2.57 -27.51 -32.11
N SER A 407 -2.04 -26.48 -32.77
CA SER A 407 -2.43 -26.15 -34.14
C SER A 407 -1.89 -27.13 -35.19
N GLN A 408 -0.67 -27.66 -34.98
CA GLN A 408 -0.01 -28.56 -35.92
C GLN A 408 -0.39 -30.03 -35.72
N LYS A 409 -0.55 -30.47 -34.47
CA LYS A 409 -0.84 -31.86 -34.08
C LYS A 409 -2.06 -31.97 -33.15
N PRO A 410 -3.27 -31.61 -33.63
CA PRO A 410 -4.48 -31.58 -32.79
C PRO A 410 -4.87 -32.96 -32.26
N ASP A 411 -4.67 -34.04 -33.02
CA ASP A 411 -5.03 -35.40 -32.59
C ASP A 411 -4.14 -35.92 -31.45
N ASP A 412 -2.85 -35.56 -31.48
CA ASP A 412 -1.90 -35.92 -30.43
C ASP A 412 -2.19 -35.14 -29.13
N PHE A 413 -2.54 -33.86 -29.24
CA PHE A 413 -2.98 -33.07 -28.09
C PHE A 413 -4.30 -33.58 -27.49
N ILE A 414 -5.26 -34.00 -28.33
CA ILE A 414 -6.50 -34.65 -27.88
C ILE A 414 -6.19 -35.93 -27.10
N LYS A 415 -5.26 -36.76 -27.59
CA LYS A 415 -4.82 -37.97 -26.91
C LYS A 415 -4.21 -37.64 -25.55
N LEU A 416 -3.29 -36.67 -25.51
CA LEU A 416 -2.67 -36.19 -24.28
C LEU A 416 -3.74 -35.73 -23.27
N TYR A 417 -4.61 -34.79 -23.65
CA TYR A 417 -5.61 -34.23 -22.75
C TYR A 417 -6.59 -35.30 -22.21
N ARG A 418 -7.02 -36.25 -23.05
CA ARG A 418 -7.96 -37.30 -22.63
C ARG A 418 -7.35 -38.28 -21.63
N SER A 419 -6.09 -38.67 -21.81
CA SER A 419 -5.38 -39.58 -20.90
C SER A 419 -5.20 -39.01 -19.49
N PHE A 420 -5.25 -37.69 -19.33
CA PHE A 420 -5.19 -37.04 -18.02
C PHE A 420 -6.58 -36.63 -17.51
N PHE A 421 -7.38 -35.90 -18.28
CA PHE A 421 -8.55 -35.18 -17.74
C PHE A 421 -9.92 -35.79 -18.05
N VAL A 422 -10.01 -36.81 -18.91
CA VAL A 422 -11.30 -37.32 -19.40
C VAL A 422 -11.50 -38.81 -19.09
N GLU A 423 -10.50 -39.64 -19.37
CA GLU A 423 -10.57 -41.07 -19.10
C GLU A 423 -10.66 -41.33 -17.57
N GLU A 424 -11.46 -42.33 -17.17
CA GLU A 424 -11.60 -42.67 -15.75
C GLU A 424 -10.29 -43.21 -15.20
N GLY A 425 -9.84 -42.66 -14.07
CA GLY A 425 -8.57 -43.01 -13.44
C GLY A 425 -8.29 -42.16 -12.20
N ILE A 426 -7.22 -42.50 -11.48
CA ILE A 426 -6.81 -41.87 -10.21
C ILE A 426 -6.50 -40.37 -10.41
N PHE A 427 -5.95 -39.98 -11.56
CA PHE A 427 -5.65 -38.58 -11.87
C PHE A 427 -6.91 -37.72 -11.95
N ARG A 428 -7.94 -38.19 -12.66
CA ARG A 428 -9.22 -37.49 -12.79
C ARG A 428 -9.87 -37.28 -11.41
N GLN A 429 -9.83 -38.31 -10.55
CA GLN A 429 -10.34 -38.21 -9.19
C GLN A 429 -9.62 -37.13 -8.38
N LYS A 430 -8.28 -37.07 -8.46
CA LYS A 430 -7.50 -36.04 -7.74
C LYS A 430 -7.75 -34.63 -8.28
N VAL A 431 -7.87 -34.46 -9.59
CA VAL A 431 -8.22 -33.17 -10.21
C VAL A 431 -9.64 -32.74 -9.81
N GLU A 432 -10.61 -33.64 -9.80
CA GLU A 432 -11.99 -33.35 -9.35
C GLU A 432 -12.02 -32.94 -7.87
N GLU A 433 -11.24 -33.59 -7.00
CA GLU A 433 -11.07 -33.19 -5.59
C GLU A 433 -10.53 -31.76 -5.48
N LEU A 434 -9.46 -31.43 -6.21
CA LEU A 434 -8.81 -30.12 -6.17
C LEU A 434 -9.67 -29.01 -6.81
N ILE A 435 -10.44 -29.32 -7.86
CA ILE A 435 -11.47 -28.41 -8.43
C ILE A 435 -12.55 -28.15 -7.38
N GLY A 436 -12.99 -29.17 -6.63
CA GLY A 436 -13.92 -29.01 -5.51
C GLY A 436 -13.39 -28.07 -4.42
N LYS A 437 -12.08 -28.11 -4.17
CA LYS A 437 -11.36 -27.15 -3.29
C LYS A 437 -11.11 -25.78 -3.95
N LYS A 438 -11.54 -25.55 -5.20
CA LYS A 438 -11.47 -24.26 -5.92
C LYS A 438 -10.08 -23.60 -5.93
N HIS A 439 -9.00 -24.37 -6.12
CA HIS A 439 -7.63 -23.83 -6.08
C HIS A 439 -7.34 -22.88 -7.27
N PRO A 440 -6.96 -21.59 -7.07
CA PRO A 440 -6.94 -20.57 -8.13
C PRO A 440 -5.90 -20.81 -9.24
N ILE A 441 -4.69 -21.25 -8.86
CA ILE A 441 -3.60 -21.52 -9.82
C ILE A 441 -3.97 -22.71 -10.71
N LEU A 442 -4.43 -23.81 -10.10
CA LEU A 442 -4.95 -24.97 -10.82
C LEU A 442 -6.10 -24.60 -11.77
N LEU A 443 -7.09 -23.83 -11.30
CA LEU A 443 -8.22 -23.40 -12.13
C LEU A 443 -7.76 -22.60 -13.35
N THR A 444 -6.70 -21.80 -13.21
CA THR A 444 -6.17 -21.00 -14.32
C THR A 444 -5.52 -21.86 -15.39
N GLU A 445 -4.61 -22.73 -14.98
CA GLU A 445 -3.88 -23.56 -15.94
C GLU A 445 -4.75 -24.65 -16.55
N LEU A 446 -5.64 -25.26 -15.76
CA LEU A 446 -6.67 -26.16 -16.27
C LEU A 446 -7.57 -25.45 -17.29
N GLY A 447 -8.00 -24.22 -16.97
CA GLY A 447 -8.82 -23.41 -17.88
C GLY A 447 -8.15 -23.19 -19.25
N LYS A 448 -6.85 -22.86 -19.28
CA LYS A 448 -6.06 -22.74 -20.52
C LYS A 448 -6.03 -24.04 -21.31
N LEU A 449 -5.68 -25.16 -20.65
CA LEU A 449 -5.57 -26.47 -21.30
C LEU A 449 -6.91 -26.93 -21.87
N THR A 450 -8.02 -26.71 -21.15
CA THR A 450 -9.37 -27.01 -21.64
C THR A 450 -9.72 -26.17 -22.87
N CYS A 451 -9.33 -24.89 -22.91
CA CYS A 451 -9.52 -24.06 -24.10
C CYS A 451 -8.68 -24.53 -25.30
N TYR A 452 -7.43 -24.94 -25.08
CA TYR A 452 -6.61 -25.55 -26.14
C TYR A 452 -7.17 -26.87 -26.63
N TYR A 453 -7.74 -27.69 -25.74
CA TYR A 453 -8.43 -28.92 -26.11
C TYR A 453 -9.65 -28.65 -26.98
N ALA A 454 -10.45 -27.63 -26.65
CA ALA A 454 -11.56 -27.19 -27.50
C ALA A 454 -11.09 -26.74 -28.89
N ALA A 455 -9.97 -26.02 -28.97
CA ALA A 455 -9.37 -25.61 -30.24
C ALA A 455 -8.88 -26.81 -31.09
N ALA A 456 -8.27 -27.81 -30.45
CA ALA A 456 -7.85 -29.05 -31.11
C ALA A 456 -9.06 -29.84 -31.64
N LEU A 457 -10.13 -29.95 -30.85
CA LEU A 457 -11.39 -30.57 -31.28
C LEU A 457 -12.03 -29.81 -32.45
N GLU A 458 -11.97 -28.49 -32.46
CA GLU A 458 -12.50 -27.67 -33.55
C GLU A 458 -11.74 -27.93 -34.87
N ALA A 459 -10.41 -28.02 -34.81
CA ALA A 459 -9.58 -28.36 -35.97
C ALA A 459 -9.98 -29.73 -36.57
N ARG A 460 -10.33 -30.69 -35.71
CA ARG A 460 -10.84 -32.01 -36.13
C ARG A 460 -12.28 -31.95 -36.66
N ALA A 461 -13.15 -31.15 -36.06
CA ALA A 461 -14.55 -31.01 -36.46
C ALA A 461 -14.74 -30.38 -37.86
N ARG A 462 -13.71 -29.71 -38.40
CA ARG A 462 -13.70 -29.17 -39.77
C ARG A 462 -13.32 -30.19 -40.84
N ARG A 463 -12.87 -31.39 -40.46
CA ARG A 463 -12.56 -32.47 -41.41
C ARG A 463 -13.86 -33.11 -41.93
N ALA A 464 -13.82 -33.66 -43.14
CA ALA A 464 -15.00 -34.18 -43.85
C ALA A 464 -15.67 -35.40 -43.17
N ASP A 465 -15.00 -36.02 -42.21
CA ASP A 465 -15.38 -37.21 -41.44
C ASP A 465 -15.89 -36.89 -40.02
N ALA A 466 -16.22 -35.63 -39.73
CA ALA A 466 -16.65 -35.21 -38.39
C ALA A 466 -17.96 -35.90 -37.95
N LYS A 467 -17.94 -36.46 -36.73
CA LYS A 467 -19.12 -37.10 -36.13
C LYS A 467 -20.23 -36.05 -35.87
N PRO A 468 -21.52 -36.44 -35.99
CA PRO A 468 -22.64 -35.59 -35.56
C PRO A 468 -22.45 -35.18 -34.08
N GLY A 469 -22.49 -33.89 -33.78
CA GLY A 469 -22.31 -33.36 -32.42
C GLY A 469 -20.89 -32.89 -32.07
N ALA A 470 -19.92 -32.95 -32.98
CA ALA A 470 -18.57 -32.43 -32.74
C ALA A 470 -18.56 -30.94 -32.35
N GLN A 471 -19.42 -30.12 -32.97
CA GLN A 471 -19.52 -28.70 -32.64
C GLN A 471 -20.11 -28.45 -31.24
N SER A 472 -21.04 -29.29 -30.78
CA SER A 472 -21.56 -29.20 -29.41
C SER A 472 -20.52 -29.58 -28.36
N GLU A 473 -19.66 -30.57 -28.65
CA GLU A 473 -18.54 -30.95 -27.79
C GLU A 473 -17.51 -29.80 -27.67
N VAL A 474 -17.16 -29.17 -28.79
CA VAL A 474 -16.30 -27.97 -28.81
C VAL A 474 -16.87 -26.85 -27.94
N ASN A 475 -18.16 -26.53 -28.10
CA ASN A 475 -18.81 -25.48 -27.32
C ASN A 475 -18.87 -25.80 -25.81
N TYR A 476 -19.05 -27.07 -25.45
CA TYR A 476 -19.06 -27.52 -24.06
C TYR A 476 -17.71 -27.26 -23.37
N TYR A 477 -16.62 -27.77 -23.95
CA TYR A 477 -15.28 -27.62 -23.35
C TYR A 477 -14.80 -26.17 -23.39
N LEU A 478 -15.13 -25.41 -24.44
CA LEU A 478 -14.82 -23.98 -24.49
C LEU A 478 -15.49 -23.23 -23.34
N LYS A 479 -16.79 -23.49 -23.09
CA LYS A 479 -17.52 -22.90 -21.96
C LYS A 479 -16.95 -23.33 -20.61
N GLN A 480 -16.56 -24.59 -20.48
CA GLN A 480 -15.97 -25.14 -19.26
C GLN A 480 -14.61 -24.49 -18.94
N GLY A 481 -13.71 -24.38 -19.92
CA GLY A 481 -12.41 -23.74 -19.74
C GLY A 481 -12.54 -22.25 -19.35
N VAL A 482 -13.43 -21.52 -20.02
CA VAL A 482 -13.74 -20.12 -19.68
C VAL A 482 -14.30 -19.98 -18.27
N ASN A 483 -15.15 -20.91 -17.82
CA ASN A 483 -15.69 -20.89 -16.46
C ASN A 483 -14.59 -21.10 -15.40
N TYR A 484 -13.61 -21.98 -15.65
CA TYR A 484 -12.47 -22.15 -14.74
C TYR A 484 -11.62 -20.88 -14.65
N LEU A 485 -11.33 -20.25 -15.79
CA LEU A 485 -10.62 -18.96 -15.83
C LEU A 485 -11.39 -17.85 -15.11
N LEU A 486 -12.72 -17.78 -15.27
CA LEU A 486 -13.56 -16.83 -14.55
C LEU A 486 -13.51 -17.05 -13.03
N GLN A 487 -13.58 -18.31 -12.59
CA GLN A 487 -13.49 -18.63 -11.16
C GLN A 487 -12.13 -18.23 -10.58
N ALA A 488 -11.04 -18.48 -11.31
CA ALA A 488 -9.71 -18.06 -10.89
C ALA A 488 -9.54 -16.53 -10.87
N LEU A 489 -10.11 -15.83 -11.85
CA LEU A 489 -10.08 -14.36 -11.90
C LEU A 489 -10.87 -13.73 -10.74
N LYS A 490 -12.04 -14.29 -10.40
CA LYS A 490 -12.82 -13.87 -9.22
C LYS A 490 -12.10 -14.11 -7.90
N GLN A 491 -11.20 -15.10 -7.89
CA GLN A 491 -10.25 -15.35 -6.82
C GLN A 491 -8.96 -14.52 -6.99
N GLY A 492 -9.03 -13.40 -7.72
CA GLY A 492 -7.97 -12.41 -7.77
C GLY A 492 -6.69 -12.82 -8.50
N LEU A 493 -6.65 -13.96 -9.22
CA LEU A 493 -5.43 -14.38 -9.91
C LEU A 493 -5.23 -13.59 -11.23
N PRO A 494 -4.21 -12.70 -11.33
CA PRO A 494 -4.02 -11.84 -12.50
C PRO A 494 -3.82 -12.61 -13.81
N GLN A 495 -3.12 -13.74 -13.74
CA GLN A 495 -2.73 -14.53 -14.91
C GLN A 495 -3.93 -15.18 -15.62
N ALA A 496 -5.07 -15.31 -14.94
CA ALA A 496 -6.31 -15.74 -15.58
C ALA A 496 -6.81 -14.68 -16.58
N ALA A 497 -6.72 -13.39 -16.26
CA ALA A 497 -7.14 -12.32 -17.16
C ALA A 497 -6.27 -12.26 -18.42
N GLU A 498 -4.95 -12.38 -18.27
CA GLU A 498 -4.02 -12.42 -19.40
C GLU A 498 -4.30 -13.61 -20.33
N ALA A 499 -4.57 -14.78 -19.75
CA ALA A 499 -4.92 -15.97 -20.51
C ALA A 499 -6.21 -15.78 -21.33
N ILE A 500 -7.24 -15.19 -20.70
CA ILE A 500 -8.52 -14.87 -21.38
C ILE A 500 -8.26 -13.88 -22.52
N ASP A 501 -7.48 -12.83 -22.29
CA ASP A 501 -7.18 -11.79 -23.29
C ASP A 501 -6.44 -12.35 -24.53
N ILE A 502 -5.47 -13.25 -24.31
CA ILE A 502 -4.75 -13.95 -25.40
C ILE A 502 -5.72 -14.85 -26.18
N LEU A 503 -6.54 -15.64 -25.48
CA LEU A 503 -7.52 -16.54 -26.11
C LEU A 503 -8.51 -15.76 -26.99
N LEU A 504 -8.95 -14.59 -26.53
CA LEU A 504 -9.89 -13.73 -27.26
C LEU A 504 -9.24 -13.04 -28.45
N THR A 505 -7.99 -12.59 -28.31
CA THR A 505 -7.25 -11.96 -29.41
C THR A 505 -7.07 -12.92 -30.58
N ASN A 506 -6.81 -14.20 -30.28
CA ASN A 506 -6.62 -15.25 -31.28
C ASN A 506 -7.95 -15.83 -31.82
N ASN A 507 -9.05 -15.71 -31.08
CA ASN A 507 -10.36 -16.31 -31.43
C ASN A 507 -11.54 -15.31 -31.43
N LYS A 508 -11.30 -14.05 -31.87
CA LYS A 508 -12.24 -12.90 -31.81
C LYS A 508 -13.68 -13.15 -32.29
N LYS A 509 -13.92 -14.13 -33.16
CA LYS A 509 -15.25 -14.41 -33.76
C LYS A 509 -16.02 -15.57 -33.10
N ARG A 510 -15.42 -16.32 -32.15
CA ARG A 510 -15.93 -17.64 -31.76
C ARG A 510 -16.19 -17.86 -30.27
N ILE A 511 -15.51 -17.11 -29.39
CA ILE A 511 -15.76 -17.19 -27.94
C ILE A 511 -16.85 -16.17 -27.61
N GLY A 512 -18.07 -16.65 -27.31
CA GLY A 512 -19.11 -15.79 -26.75
C GLY A 512 -18.71 -15.35 -25.35
N LEU A 513 -18.17 -14.15 -25.20
CA LEU A 513 -17.95 -13.51 -23.89
C LEU A 513 -19.30 -13.32 -23.21
N GLY A 514 -19.51 -14.00 -22.08
CA GLY A 514 -20.63 -13.70 -21.20
C GLY A 514 -20.44 -12.34 -20.53
N ALA A 515 -21.55 -11.68 -20.18
CA ALA A 515 -21.55 -10.38 -19.53
C ALA A 515 -20.69 -10.34 -18.24
N GLU A 516 -20.76 -11.41 -17.46
CA GLU A 516 -20.05 -11.54 -16.18
C GLU A 516 -18.53 -11.63 -16.35
N LEU A 517 -18.05 -12.37 -17.36
CA LEU A 517 -16.62 -12.45 -17.67
C LEU A 517 -16.07 -11.11 -18.13
N ALA A 518 -16.80 -10.42 -19.01
CA ALA A 518 -16.42 -9.10 -19.49
C ALA A 518 -16.33 -8.08 -18.34
N LYS A 519 -17.26 -8.13 -17.38
CA LYS A 519 -17.21 -7.31 -16.16
C LYS A 519 -15.95 -7.59 -15.32
N GLU A 520 -15.62 -8.85 -15.04
CA GLU A 520 -14.44 -9.18 -14.25
C GLU A 520 -13.13 -8.79 -14.97
N MET A 521 -13.07 -8.94 -16.29
CA MET A 521 -11.94 -8.49 -17.11
C MET A 521 -11.77 -6.96 -17.06
N ALA A 522 -12.87 -6.20 -17.18
CA ALA A 522 -12.85 -4.76 -17.05
C ALA A 522 -12.38 -4.31 -15.65
N SER A 523 -12.87 -4.96 -14.59
CA SER A 523 -12.43 -4.75 -13.21
C SER A 523 -10.93 -5.00 -13.04
N HIS A 524 -10.42 -6.11 -13.59
CA HIS A 524 -9.00 -6.44 -13.52
C HIS A 524 -8.14 -5.40 -14.23
N PHE A 525 -8.45 -5.05 -15.48
CA PHE A 525 -7.68 -4.08 -16.25
C PHE A 525 -7.77 -2.65 -15.71
N SER A 526 -8.86 -2.30 -15.03
CA SER A 526 -8.97 -1.07 -14.23
C SER A 526 -7.92 -1.04 -13.12
N LYS A 527 -7.80 -2.12 -12.34
CA LYS A 527 -6.82 -2.23 -11.24
C LYS A 527 -5.37 -2.14 -11.71
N VAL A 528 -5.02 -2.76 -12.84
CA VAL A 528 -3.66 -2.67 -13.42
C VAL A 528 -3.44 -1.42 -14.30
N ARG A 529 -4.39 -0.47 -14.29
CA ARG A 529 -4.34 0.80 -15.05
C ARG A 529 -4.13 0.64 -16.56
N ASN A 530 -4.62 -0.46 -17.14
CA ASN A 530 -4.69 -0.65 -18.58
C ASN A 530 -6.07 -0.23 -19.10
N PHE A 531 -6.30 1.08 -19.15
CA PHE A 531 -7.63 1.62 -19.38
C PHE A 531 -8.20 1.29 -20.77
N ALA A 532 -7.35 1.20 -21.80
CA ALA A 532 -7.77 0.80 -23.14
C ALA A 532 -8.44 -0.59 -23.16
N LYS A 533 -7.85 -1.57 -22.45
CA LYS A 533 -8.47 -2.90 -22.30
C LYS A 533 -9.69 -2.85 -21.38
N ALA A 534 -9.63 -2.08 -20.30
CA ALA A 534 -10.76 -1.95 -19.37
C ALA A 534 -12.03 -1.43 -20.07
N HIS A 535 -11.91 -0.38 -20.90
CA HIS A 535 -13.00 0.15 -21.72
C HIS A 535 -13.49 -0.88 -22.74
N TYR A 536 -12.58 -1.54 -23.45
CA TYR A 536 -12.95 -2.59 -24.42
C TYR A 536 -13.82 -3.68 -23.78
N TYR A 537 -13.44 -4.18 -22.60
CA TYR A 537 -14.20 -5.22 -21.90
C TYR A 537 -15.49 -4.68 -21.28
N LEU A 538 -15.50 -3.44 -20.79
CA LEU A 538 -16.70 -2.79 -20.27
C LEU A 538 -17.75 -2.60 -21.38
N ASP A 539 -17.35 -2.16 -22.57
CA ASP A 539 -18.24 -2.02 -23.74
C ASP A 539 -18.89 -3.36 -24.12
N ILE A 540 -18.12 -4.46 -24.03
CA ILE A 540 -18.66 -5.80 -24.26
C ILE A 540 -19.68 -6.14 -23.18
N ALA A 541 -19.39 -5.89 -21.91
CA ALA A 541 -20.33 -6.13 -20.80
C ALA A 541 -21.63 -5.32 -20.96
N LEU A 542 -21.52 -4.05 -21.36
CA LEU A 542 -22.65 -3.15 -21.61
C LEU A 542 -23.53 -3.62 -22.78
N LYS A 543 -22.97 -4.21 -23.84
CA LYS A 543 -23.77 -4.82 -24.93
C LYS A 543 -24.66 -5.97 -24.48
N PHE A 544 -24.36 -6.60 -23.34
CA PHE A 544 -25.20 -7.65 -22.75
C PHE A 544 -26.15 -7.14 -21.64
N GLN A 545 -26.14 -5.83 -21.36
CA GLN A 545 -26.88 -5.20 -20.25
C GLN A 545 -28.40 -5.37 -20.35
N ASP A 546 -28.96 -5.44 -21.56
CA ASP A 546 -30.40 -5.64 -21.79
C ASP A 546 -30.92 -6.98 -21.28
N LYS A 547 -30.05 -7.98 -21.18
CA LYS A 547 -30.36 -9.33 -20.69
C LYS A 547 -30.05 -9.54 -19.20
N GLY A 548 -29.46 -8.55 -18.54
CA GLY A 548 -29.00 -8.63 -17.15
C GLY A 548 -30.03 -8.15 -16.11
N THR A 549 -29.76 -8.45 -14.84
CA THR A 549 -30.56 -7.96 -13.69
C THR A 549 -30.31 -6.46 -13.44
N LYS A 550 -31.24 -5.77 -12.77
CA LYS A 550 -31.07 -4.36 -12.37
C LYS A 550 -29.77 -4.13 -11.57
N ALA A 551 -29.41 -5.08 -10.70
CA ALA A 551 -28.17 -5.06 -9.93
C ALA A 551 -26.93 -5.10 -10.83
N PHE A 552 -26.90 -5.98 -11.83
CA PHE A 552 -25.81 -6.06 -12.80
C PHE A 552 -25.63 -4.75 -13.59
N ARG A 553 -26.74 -4.08 -13.94
CA ARG A 553 -26.67 -2.77 -14.62
C ARG A 553 -26.05 -1.68 -13.73
N GLN A 554 -26.39 -1.68 -12.43
CA GLN A 554 -25.82 -0.73 -11.46
C GLN A 554 -24.33 -0.99 -11.25
N GLU A 555 -23.89 -2.24 -11.20
CA GLU A 555 -22.46 -2.58 -11.11
C GLU A 555 -21.67 -2.06 -12.32
N LEU A 556 -22.21 -2.18 -13.53
CA LEU A 556 -21.57 -1.65 -14.74
C LEU A 556 -21.53 -0.12 -14.76
N ASP A 557 -22.61 0.56 -14.34
CA ASP A 557 -22.66 2.03 -14.22
C ASP A 557 -21.56 2.53 -13.25
N ILE A 558 -21.42 1.88 -12.09
CA ILE A 558 -20.39 2.22 -11.10
C ILE A 558 -18.98 1.96 -11.65
N MET A 559 -18.76 0.87 -12.38
CA MET A 559 -17.47 0.58 -13.01
C MET A 559 -17.11 1.58 -14.10
N GLN A 560 -18.10 2.03 -14.89
CA GLN A 560 -17.91 3.08 -15.88
C GLN A 560 -17.53 4.40 -15.23
N ILE A 561 -18.19 4.75 -14.12
CA ILE A 561 -17.86 5.91 -13.30
C ILE A 561 -16.42 5.76 -12.76
N GLU A 562 -16.07 4.62 -12.15
CA GLU A 562 -14.71 4.36 -11.64
C GLU A 562 -13.64 4.55 -12.71
N LEU A 563 -13.82 3.97 -13.91
CA LEU A 563 -12.87 4.12 -15.01
C LEU A 563 -12.71 5.57 -15.46
N THR A 564 -13.83 6.26 -15.67
CA THR A 564 -13.83 7.68 -16.08
C THR A 564 -13.17 8.57 -15.01
N LEU A 565 -13.31 8.20 -13.75
CA LEU A 565 -12.73 8.90 -12.61
C LEU A 565 -11.22 8.66 -12.48
N LEU A 566 -10.74 7.44 -12.78
CA LEU A 566 -9.31 7.09 -12.78
C LEU A 566 -8.56 7.71 -13.97
N GLU A 567 -9.23 7.93 -15.10
CA GLU A 567 -8.66 8.61 -16.27
C GLU A 567 -8.69 10.13 -16.10
N GLN A 568 -7.55 10.79 -16.19
CA GLN A 568 -7.49 12.27 -16.20
C GLN A 568 -8.00 12.82 -17.53
N GLY A 569 -9.08 13.60 -17.55
CA GLY A 569 -9.56 14.23 -18.80
C GLY A 569 -11.02 14.68 -18.84
N LYS A 570 -11.51 14.91 -20.07
CA LYS A 570 -12.89 15.35 -20.36
C LYS A 570 -13.88 14.27 -19.93
N GLY A 571 -14.66 14.55 -18.90
CA GLY A 571 -15.70 13.64 -18.38
C GLY A 571 -15.65 13.40 -16.88
N GLN A 572 -14.54 13.70 -16.21
CA GLN A 572 -14.40 13.53 -14.76
C GLN A 572 -15.47 14.30 -13.97
N GLU A 573 -15.77 15.56 -14.31
CA GLU A 573 -16.80 16.35 -13.62
C GLU A 573 -18.20 15.72 -13.74
N GLN A 574 -18.54 15.15 -14.90
CA GLN A 574 -19.81 14.47 -15.12
C GLN A 574 -19.87 13.16 -14.32
N ALA A 575 -18.77 12.40 -14.30
CA ALA A 575 -18.66 11.16 -13.52
C ALA A 575 -18.74 11.42 -12.01
N ILE A 576 -18.09 12.49 -11.51
CA ILE A 576 -18.20 12.95 -10.12
C ILE A 576 -19.66 13.31 -9.80
N SER A 577 -20.30 14.09 -10.67
CA SER A 577 -21.70 14.49 -10.48
C SER A 577 -22.64 13.28 -10.43
N ARG A 578 -22.43 12.30 -11.33
CA ARG A 578 -23.19 11.05 -11.36
C ARG A 578 -22.93 10.19 -10.12
N LEU A 579 -21.69 10.09 -9.65
CA LEU A 579 -21.33 9.38 -8.42
C LEU A 579 -22.11 9.93 -7.22
N PHE A 580 -22.09 11.25 -7.02
CA PHE A 580 -22.81 11.89 -5.92
C PHE A 580 -24.33 11.77 -6.05
N GLN A 581 -24.87 11.76 -7.27
CA GLN A 581 -26.29 11.47 -7.49
C GLN A 581 -26.65 10.07 -6.99
N LEU A 582 -25.85 9.04 -7.34
CA LEU A 582 -26.08 7.67 -6.88
C LEU A 582 -25.95 7.53 -5.35
N ILE A 583 -25.06 8.28 -4.72
CA ILE A 583 -24.92 8.32 -3.26
C ILE A 583 -26.19 8.89 -2.62
N LYS A 584 -26.74 9.98 -3.16
CA LYS A 584 -28.01 10.56 -2.70
C LYS A 584 -29.20 9.63 -2.91
N GLU A 585 -29.15 8.79 -3.94
CA GLU A 585 -30.13 7.72 -4.19
C GLU A 585 -29.96 6.50 -3.25
N GLY A 586 -28.96 6.51 -2.36
CA GLY A 586 -28.73 5.47 -1.34
C GLY A 586 -27.85 4.30 -1.79
N SER A 587 -27.08 4.44 -2.87
CA SER A 587 -26.19 3.38 -3.36
C SER A 587 -24.98 3.17 -2.45
N GLN A 588 -24.94 2.03 -1.75
CA GLN A 588 -23.79 1.63 -0.92
C GLN A 588 -22.51 1.43 -1.74
N SER A 589 -22.64 0.90 -2.97
CA SER A 589 -21.50 0.68 -3.86
C SER A 589 -20.87 1.99 -4.36
N ALA A 590 -21.70 3.02 -4.59
CA ALA A 590 -21.19 4.35 -4.94
C ALA A 590 -20.47 5.01 -3.76
N LEU A 591 -20.98 4.83 -2.55
CA LEU A 591 -20.32 5.31 -1.33
C LEU A 591 -18.97 4.61 -1.09
N ALA A 592 -18.91 3.29 -1.29
CA ALA A 592 -17.66 2.53 -1.20
C ALA A 592 -16.62 3.01 -2.24
N LEU A 593 -17.06 3.30 -3.47
CA LEU A 593 -16.20 3.86 -4.51
C LEU A 593 -15.66 5.25 -4.14
N LEU A 594 -16.50 6.13 -3.58
CA LEU A 594 -16.06 7.44 -3.11
C LEU A 594 -14.96 7.31 -2.03
N ASN A 595 -15.15 6.44 -1.05
CA ASN A 595 -14.19 6.23 0.03
C ASN A 595 -12.86 5.63 -0.48
N LYS A 596 -12.92 4.76 -1.49
CA LYS A 596 -11.72 4.19 -2.12
C LYS A 596 -10.95 5.25 -2.91
N LEU A 597 -11.63 6.01 -3.76
CA LEU A 597 -10.97 6.93 -4.68
C LEU A 597 -10.58 8.28 -4.04
N SER A 598 -11.20 8.67 -2.91
CA SER A 598 -10.88 9.91 -2.19
C SER A 598 -9.46 9.94 -1.61
N VAL A 599 -8.78 8.80 -1.50
CA VAL A 599 -7.38 8.70 -1.08
C VAL A 599 -6.40 8.59 -2.27
N GLU A 600 -6.89 8.29 -3.47
CA GLU A 600 -6.06 8.04 -4.65
C GLU A 600 -6.09 9.19 -5.68
N VAL A 601 -7.25 9.82 -5.88
CA VAL A 601 -7.48 10.78 -6.98
C VAL A 601 -7.80 12.18 -6.43
N PRO A 602 -6.96 13.20 -6.73
CA PRO A 602 -7.11 14.55 -6.16
C PRO A 602 -8.47 15.22 -6.42
N ALA A 603 -8.99 15.17 -7.65
CA ALA A 603 -10.29 15.77 -7.99
C ALA A 603 -11.46 15.16 -7.18
N ILE A 604 -11.42 13.84 -6.94
CA ILE A 604 -12.43 13.12 -6.17
C ILE A 604 -12.25 13.40 -4.68
N ALA A 605 -11.00 13.44 -4.21
CA ALA A 605 -10.69 13.84 -2.85
C ALA A 605 -11.25 15.23 -2.54
N PHE A 606 -11.04 16.21 -3.43
CA PHE A 606 -11.60 17.55 -3.29
C PHE A 606 -13.13 17.53 -3.27
N ALA A 607 -13.77 16.82 -4.20
CA ALA A 607 -15.23 16.72 -4.22
C ALA A 607 -15.80 16.01 -2.97
N ALA A 608 -15.10 14.99 -2.47
CA ALA A 608 -15.42 14.29 -1.22
C ALA A 608 -15.31 15.24 -0.02
N VAL A 609 -14.28 16.09 0.02
CA VAL A 609 -14.12 17.11 1.06
C VAL A 609 -15.32 18.04 1.11
N VAL A 610 -15.73 18.57 -0.05
CA VAL A 610 -16.89 19.48 -0.16
C VAL A 610 -18.19 18.78 0.28
N TYR A 611 -18.37 17.52 -0.13
CA TYR A 611 -19.56 16.74 0.21
C TYR A 611 -19.63 16.43 1.71
N TRP A 612 -18.57 15.86 2.28
CA TRP A 612 -18.55 15.49 3.70
C TRP A 612 -18.59 16.69 4.61
N HIS A 613 -17.97 17.82 4.25
CA HIS A 613 -18.14 19.04 5.02
C HIS A 613 -19.62 19.47 5.16
N ARG A 614 -20.47 19.20 4.15
CA ARG A 614 -21.91 19.54 4.20
C ARG A 614 -22.74 18.49 4.93
N GLU A 615 -22.46 17.21 4.72
CA GLU A 615 -23.27 16.11 5.25
C GLU A 615 -22.82 15.69 6.66
N ASP A 616 -21.52 15.42 6.83
CA ASP A 616 -20.93 14.91 8.06
C ASP A 616 -19.40 15.07 8.01
N ILE A 617 -18.90 16.14 8.64
CA ILE A 617 -17.48 16.50 8.62
C ILE A 617 -16.59 15.46 9.31
N THR A 618 -17.16 14.62 10.19
CA THR A 618 -16.42 13.58 10.92
C THR A 618 -15.92 12.45 10.02
N LYS A 619 -16.46 12.35 8.80
CA LYS A 619 -16.02 11.38 7.78
C LYS A 619 -14.78 11.83 7.00
N LEU A 620 -14.33 13.07 7.21
CA LEU A 620 -13.05 13.52 6.68
C LEU A 620 -11.89 12.87 7.43
N SER A 621 -10.77 12.70 6.74
CA SER A 621 -9.52 12.24 7.32
C SER A 621 -8.36 13.10 6.82
N SER A 622 -7.25 13.08 7.56
CA SER A 622 -6.03 13.78 7.16
C SER A 622 -5.47 13.27 5.81
N GLU A 623 -5.71 12.01 5.46
CA GLU A 623 -5.32 11.41 4.18
C GLU A 623 -6.12 11.99 3.01
N ILE A 624 -7.45 12.11 3.16
CA ILE A 624 -8.32 12.69 2.15
C ILE A 624 -7.97 14.16 1.93
N LEU A 625 -7.76 14.92 3.01
CA LEU A 625 -7.37 16.34 2.93
C LEU A 625 -6.02 16.53 2.22
N LYS A 626 -5.02 15.68 2.54
CA LYS A 626 -3.71 15.69 1.85
C LYS A 626 -3.84 15.36 0.37
N CYS A 627 -4.72 14.43 -0.01
CA CYS A 627 -4.96 14.09 -1.41
C CYS A 627 -5.66 15.24 -2.14
N ALA A 628 -6.72 15.81 -1.55
CA ALA A 628 -7.47 16.94 -2.09
C ALA A 628 -6.59 18.18 -2.32
N ALA A 629 -5.63 18.43 -1.42
CA ALA A 629 -4.71 19.56 -1.54
C ALA A 629 -3.83 19.52 -2.80
N LYS A 630 -3.69 18.35 -3.46
CA LYS A 630 -2.99 18.25 -4.76
C LYS A 630 -3.80 18.84 -5.92
N GLU A 631 -5.13 18.93 -5.78
CA GLU A 631 -6.02 19.52 -6.77
C GLU A 631 -6.16 21.03 -6.54
N LYS A 632 -6.60 21.41 -5.34
CA LYS A 632 -6.85 22.81 -4.95
C LYS A 632 -6.27 23.11 -3.56
N PRO A 633 -4.96 23.35 -3.44
CA PRO A 633 -4.29 23.49 -2.15
C PRO A 633 -4.89 24.62 -1.29
N ASP A 634 -5.19 25.76 -1.90
CA ASP A 634 -5.64 26.94 -1.17
C ASP A 634 -7.10 26.82 -0.68
N GLU A 635 -8.00 26.28 -1.50
CA GLU A 635 -9.39 26.01 -1.08
C GLU A 635 -9.43 24.92 0.01
N VAL A 636 -8.59 23.88 -0.11
CA VAL A 636 -8.52 22.77 0.86
C VAL A 636 -7.98 23.23 2.22
N ALA A 637 -7.12 24.26 2.26
CA ALA A 637 -6.63 24.82 3.51
C ALA A 637 -7.77 25.25 4.44
N TRP A 638 -8.86 25.83 3.89
CA TRP A 638 -10.04 26.19 4.67
C TRP A 638 -10.76 24.96 5.24
N PHE A 639 -10.96 23.91 4.44
CA PHE A 639 -11.57 22.68 4.91
C PHE A 639 -10.72 21.96 5.97
N GLN A 640 -9.40 22.03 5.85
CA GLN A 640 -8.48 21.53 6.87
C GLN A 640 -8.65 22.29 8.19
N ASN A 641 -8.75 23.61 8.15
CA ASN A 641 -9.08 24.42 9.34
C ASN A 641 -10.41 23.96 9.97
N ARG A 642 -11.48 23.84 9.17
CA ARG A 642 -12.80 23.40 9.67
C ARG A 642 -12.76 22.01 10.31
N TYR A 643 -11.99 21.10 9.73
CA TYR A 643 -11.78 19.76 10.30
C TYR A 643 -11.08 19.83 11.66
N GLN A 644 -9.99 20.60 11.78
CA GLN A 644 -9.26 20.80 13.04
C GLN A 644 -10.17 21.39 14.14
N VAL A 645 -10.97 22.40 13.78
CA VAL A 645 -11.88 23.05 14.73
C VAL A 645 -12.99 22.11 15.20
N VAL A 646 -13.68 21.45 14.26
CA VAL A 646 -14.88 20.66 14.59
C VAL A 646 -14.55 19.26 15.10
N CYS A 647 -13.55 18.59 14.53
CA CYS A 647 -13.23 17.21 14.85
C CYS A 647 -12.11 17.09 15.89
N GLU A 648 -11.12 17.98 15.89
CA GLU A 648 -9.97 17.92 16.81
C GLU A 648 -10.12 18.89 18.00
N GLY A 649 -11.16 19.73 18.01
CA GLY A 649 -11.41 20.70 19.06
C GLY A 649 -10.33 21.79 19.18
N GLN A 650 -9.60 22.04 18.09
CA GLN A 650 -8.54 23.04 18.04
C GLN A 650 -9.12 24.45 17.82
N GLN A 651 -8.34 25.47 18.19
CA GLN A 651 -8.65 26.85 17.82
C GLN A 651 -8.50 27.03 16.30
N PRO A 652 -9.28 27.92 15.68
CA PRO A 652 -9.15 28.24 14.25
C PRO A 652 -7.71 28.63 13.90
N ASN A 653 -7.18 28.09 12.82
CA ASN A 653 -5.84 28.39 12.33
C ASN A 653 -5.92 29.51 11.28
N LEU A 654 -5.48 30.71 11.66
CA LEU A 654 -5.56 31.90 10.82
C LEU A 654 -4.75 31.72 9.52
N ALA A 655 -3.50 31.25 9.59
CA ALA A 655 -2.68 30.97 8.42
C ALA A 655 -3.36 30.08 7.36
N LEU A 656 -4.12 29.06 7.75
CA LEU A 656 -4.89 28.21 6.82
C LEU A 656 -6.06 28.96 6.18
N ILE A 657 -6.78 29.78 6.97
CA ILE A 657 -7.88 30.61 6.48
C ILE A 657 -7.36 31.62 5.45
N LEU A 658 -6.23 32.27 5.74
CA LEU A 658 -5.67 33.31 4.86
C LEU A 658 -5.27 32.77 3.48
N LYS A 659 -4.77 31.53 3.39
CA LYS A 659 -4.49 30.89 2.09
C LYS A 659 -5.74 30.83 1.20
N ALA A 660 -6.87 30.43 1.77
CA ALA A 660 -8.14 30.37 1.06
C ALA A 660 -8.72 31.77 0.75
N VAL A 661 -8.50 32.76 1.61
CA VAL A 661 -8.91 34.14 1.37
C VAL A 661 -8.17 34.76 0.20
N LYS A 662 -6.85 34.50 0.05
CA LYS A 662 -6.04 35.01 -1.08
C LYS A 662 -6.60 34.60 -2.45
N VAL A 663 -7.19 33.41 -2.55
CA VAL A 663 -7.83 32.94 -3.80
C VAL A 663 -9.31 33.35 -3.92
N GLY A 664 -9.82 34.18 -2.99
CA GLY A 664 -11.18 34.69 -3.01
C GLY A 664 -12.25 33.67 -2.59
N PHE A 665 -11.90 32.64 -1.82
CA PHE A 665 -12.85 31.61 -1.40
C PHE A 665 -13.86 32.16 -0.38
N ALA A 666 -15.12 32.30 -0.80
CA ALA A 666 -16.15 33.01 -0.03
C ALA A 666 -16.37 32.49 1.41
N PRO A 667 -16.41 31.17 1.70
CA PRO A 667 -16.54 30.68 3.08
C PRO A 667 -15.39 31.12 4.00
N ALA A 668 -14.16 31.15 3.49
CA ALA A 668 -13.00 31.60 4.25
C ALA A 668 -13.06 33.09 4.56
N ILE A 669 -13.57 33.90 3.62
CA ILE A 669 -13.78 35.34 3.84
C ILE A 669 -14.79 35.58 4.96
N VAL A 670 -15.89 34.82 4.99
CA VAL A 670 -16.89 34.92 6.06
C VAL A 670 -16.31 34.53 7.41
N GLU A 671 -15.56 33.43 7.48
CA GLU A 671 -14.92 32.97 8.72
C GLU A 671 -13.86 33.97 9.23
N LEU A 672 -13.02 34.52 8.33
CA LEU A 672 -12.05 35.57 8.67
C LEU A 672 -12.75 36.77 9.33
N ASN A 673 -13.79 37.31 8.69
CA ASN A 673 -14.52 38.45 9.24
C ASN A 673 -15.20 38.11 10.59
N GLY A 674 -15.71 36.89 10.77
CA GLY A 674 -16.27 36.45 12.04
C GLY A 674 -15.24 36.41 13.17
N LEU A 675 -14.03 35.90 12.89
CA LEU A 675 -12.93 35.85 13.86
C LEU A 675 -12.46 37.25 14.26
N LEU A 676 -12.37 38.17 13.29
CA LEU A 676 -11.91 39.54 13.54
C LEU A 676 -12.92 40.37 14.36
N VAL A 677 -14.21 40.02 14.37
CA VAL A 677 -15.26 40.74 15.13
C VAL A 677 -15.46 40.18 16.53
N SER A 678 -15.35 38.86 16.70
CA SER A 678 -16.01 38.17 17.81
C SER A 678 -15.09 37.77 18.97
N ASN A 679 -13.77 37.89 18.83
CA ASN A 679 -12.85 37.23 19.76
C ASN A 679 -11.58 38.06 20.04
N ALA A 680 -11.66 38.94 21.04
CA ALA A 680 -10.55 39.83 21.43
C ALA A 680 -9.29 39.06 21.88
N ASP A 681 -9.48 37.95 22.60
CA ASP A 681 -8.38 37.10 23.07
C ASP A 681 -7.65 36.45 21.88
N TYR A 682 -8.41 35.99 20.88
CA TYR A 682 -7.86 35.40 19.66
C TYR A 682 -7.05 36.41 18.82
N LEU A 683 -7.50 37.66 18.75
CA LEU A 683 -6.76 38.74 18.08
C LEU A 683 -5.41 39.01 18.76
N GLN A 684 -5.39 38.97 20.09
CA GLN A 684 -4.17 39.21 20.86
C GLN A 684 -3.16 38.06 20.68
N GLU A 685 -3.63 36.81 20.69
CA GLU A 685 -2.79 35.62 20.49
C GLU A 685 -2.22 35.50 19.07
N ASN A 686 -2.87 36.08 18.05
CA ASN A 686 -2.45 35.97 16.64
C ASN A 686 -1.92 37.29 16.05
N THR A 687 -1.47 38.22 16.90
CA THR A 687 -0.99 39.56 16.49
C THR A 687 0.07 39.50 15.39
N ASP A 688 1.04 38.59 15.51
CA ASP A 688 2.12 38.39 14.54
C ASP A 688 1.63 37.97 13.14
N GLU A 689 0.51 37.26 13.07
CA GLU A 689 -0.12 36.85 11.80
C GLU A 689 -1.08 37.91 11.26
N ILE A 690 -1.67 38.75 12.13
CA ILE A 690 -2.66 39.77 11.74
C ILE A 690 -2.01 41.05 11.21
N LEU A 691 -0.91 41.51 11.82
CA LEU A 691 -0.22 42.74 11.38
C LEU A 691 0.18 42.70 9.89
N PRO A 692 0.75 41.59 9.35
CA PRO A 692 1.04 41.47 7.92
C PRO A 692 -0.21 41.56 7.03
N ILE A 693 -1.38 41.09 7.49
CA ILE A 693 -2.63 41.13 6.71
C ILE A 693 -3.02 42.57 6.39
N LEU A 694 -2.80 43.50 7.32
CA LEU A 694 -3.12 44.91 7.14
C LEU A 694 -2.37 45.50 5.93
N SER A 695 -1.16 44.99 5.66
CA SER A 695 -0.33 45.43 4.53
C SER A 695 -0.54 44.61 3.25
N ASP A 696 -1.22 43.46 3.31
CA ASP A 696 -1.49 42.57 2.18
C ASP A 696 -2.86 42.90 1.54
N PHE A 697 -2.84 43.69 0.46
CA PHE A 697 -4.07 44.14 -0.21
C PHE A 697 -4.90 43.00 -0.79
N ASP A 698 -4.29 41.85 -1.11
CA ASP A 698 -5.01 40.68 -1.60
C ASP A 698 -5.95 40.11 -0.52
N ILE A 699 -5.61 40.30 0.76
CA ILE A 699 -6.45 39.88 1.89
C ILE A 699 -7.29 41.04 2.43
N SER A 700 -6.70 42.22 2.66
CA SER A 700 -7.38 43.33 3.37
C SER A 700 -8.61 43.85 2.62
N GLN A 701 -8.64 43.76 1.28
CA GLN A 701 -9.81 44.09 0.46
C GLN A 701 -11.05 43.20 0.76
N HIS A 702 -10.86 42.04 1.40
CA HIS A 702 -11.92 41.11 1.80
C HIS A 702 -12.37 41.30 3.26
N ILE A 703 -11.72 42.17 4.03
CA ILE A 703 -12.11 42.51 5.40
C ILE A 703 -13.18 43.60 5.37
N THR A 704 -14.17 43.46 6.24
CA THR A 704 -15.26 44.44 6.39
C THR A 704 -14.68 45.78 6.85
N PRO A 705 -15.05 46.92 6.22
CA PRO A 705 -14.45 48.22 6.51
C PRO A 705 -14.41 48.58 8.00
N GLY A 706 -15.52 48.39 8.72
CA GLY A 706 -15.60 48.65 10.17
C GLY A 706 -14.60 47.83 10.99
N CYS A 707 -14.40 46.55 10.65
CA CYS A 707 -13.47 45.66 11.33
C CYS A 707 -12.02 46.08 11.06
N LEU A 708 -11.71 46.40 9.80
CA LEU A 708 -10.37 46.80 9.40
C LEU A 708 -9.91 48.08 10.14
N VAL A 709 -10.79 49.08 10.23
CA VAL A 709 -10.49 50.32 10.94
C VAL A 709 -10.38 50.11 12.44
N ALA A 710 -11.26 49.29 13.05
CA ALA A 710 -11.15 48.95 14.46
C ALA A 710 -9.82 48.25 14.81
N LEU A 711 -9.33 47.36 13.93
CA LEU A 711 -8.02 46.71 14.09
C LEU A 711 -6.88 47.72 13.99
N LEU A 712 -6.91 48.62 13.00
CA LEU A 712 -5.89 49.67 12.84
C LEU A 712 -5.83 50.57 14.09
N VAL A 713 -6.98 51.01 14.60
CA VAL A 713 -7.08 51.82 15.82
C VAL A 713 -6.51 51.06 17.03
N ASN A 714 -6.93 49.81 17.23
CA ASN A 714 -6.49 49.02 18.39
C ASN A 714 -4.97 48.77 18.40
N TYR A 715 -4.39 48.29 17.29
CA TYR A 715 -2.95 48.01 17.23
C TYR A 715 -2.11 49.27 17.28
N HIS A 716 -2.63 50.39 16.79
CA HIS A 716 -1.97 51.69 16.92
C HIS A 716 -1.98 52.17 18.39
N ILE A 717 -3.10 52.07 19.11
CA ILE A 717 -3.18 52.38 20.56
C ILE A 717 -2.25 51.49 21.38
N GLN A 718 -2.06 50.23 20.98
CA GLN A 718 -1.18 49.27 21.65
C GLN A 718 0.32 49.45 21.32
N ASN A 719 0.67 50.38 20.41
CA ASN A 719 2.02 50.60 19.86
C ASN A 719 2.59 49.43 19.05
N ASP A 720 1.75 48.49 18.62
CA ASP A 720 2.14 47.38 17.75
C ASP A 720 2.17 47.80 16.26
N LEU A 721 1.46 48.88 15.91
CA LEU A 721 1.49 49.51 14.59
C LEU A 721 2.12 50.90 14.66
N SER A 722 3.32 51.06 14.09
CA SER A 722 4.02 52.35 14.00
C SER A 722 3.29 53.36 13.10
N ASP A 723 3.42 54.65 13.41
CA ASP A 723 2.90 55.76 12.61
C ASP A 723 3.31 55.68 11.14
N GLU A 724 4.57 55.31 10.86
CA GLU A 724 5.08 55.18 9.48
C GLU A 724 4.35 54.08 8.71
N ALA A 725 4.04 52.96 9.36
CA ALA A 725 3.30 51.84 8.76
C ALA A 725 1.83 52.20 8.54
N LEU A 726 1.19 52.87 9.51
CA LEU A 726 -0.18 53.36 9.38
C LEU A 726 -0.31 54.37 8.24
N ASN A 727 0.61 55.34 8.15
CA ASN A 727 0.61 56.32 7.08
C ASN A 727 0.83 55.67 5.71
N LYS A 728 1.80 54.74 5.58
CA LYS A 728 2.00 53.96 4.35
C LYS A 728 0.74 53.21 3.92
N PHE A 729 0.04 52.59 4.86
CA PHE A 729 -1.23 51.92 4.58
C PHE A 729 -2.27 52.90 4.04
N ILE A 730 -2.42 54.08 4.67
CA ILE A 730 -3.40 55.09 4.25
C ILE A 730 -3.07 55.65 2.86
N TYR A 731 -1.80 55.91 2.56
CA TYR A 731 -1.39 56.29 1.21
C TYR A 731 -1.71 55.18 0.20
N ALA A 732 -1.42 53.91 0.51
CA ALA A 732 -1.76 52.79 -0.36
C ALA A 732 -3.28 52.72 -0.59
N LEU A 733 -4.08 52.87 0.47
CA LEU A 733 -5.55 52.88 0.41
C LEU A 733 -6.09 54.01 -0.48
N ALA A 734 -5.53 55.22 -0.34
CA ALA A 734 -5.93 56.38 -1.10
C ALA A 734 -5.59 56.25 -2.60
N HIS A 735 -4.56 55.47 -2.96
CA HIS A 735 -4.08 55.36 -4.34
C HIS A 735 -4.50 54.05 -5.05
N THR A 736 -4.94 53.03 -4.32
CA THR A 736 -5.40 51.74 -4.88
C THR A 736 -6.83 51.80 -5.43
N SER A 737 -7.10 51.04 -6.50
CA SER A 737 -8.44 50.86 -7.06
C SER A 737 -9.06 49.57 -6.54
N PHE A 738 -10.16 49.66 -5.79
CA PHE A 738 -10.85 48.48 -5.26
C PHE A 738 -11.78 47.86 -6.32
N LYS A 739 -11.97 46.53 -6.25
CA LYS A 739 -12.98 45.81 -7.05
C LYS A 739 -14.42 46.26 -6.76
N LYS A 740 -14.68 46.82 -5.56
CA LYS A 740 -15.98 47.33 -5.11
C LYS A 740 -15.87 48.79 -4.63
N PRO A 741 -16.23 49.79 -5.47
CA PRO A 741 -16.08 51.21 -5.14
C PRO A 741 -16.88 51.67 -3.91
N SER A 742 -18.02 51.04 -3.62
CA SER A 742 -18.85 51.34 -2.45
C SER A 742 -18.17 50.98 -1.14
N THR A 743 -17.50 49.82 -1.09
CA THR A 743 -16.76 49.34 0.09
C THR A 743 -15.51 50.18 0.34
N GLN A 744 -14.85 50.64 -0.74
CA GLN A 744 -13.74 51.60 -0.64
C GLN A 744 -14.21 52.95 -0.08
N LEU A 745 -15.35 53.46 -0.55
CA LEU A 745 -15.90 54.72 -0.04
C LEU A 745 -16.22 54.63 1.46
N GLU A 746 -16.85 53.54 1.89
CA GLU A 746 -17.14 53.27 3.31
C GLU A 746 -15.86 53.22 4.15
N LEU A 747 -14.82 52.52 3.69
CA LEU A 747 -13.53 52.44 4.36
C LEU A 747 -12.85 53.82 4.48
N LEU A 748 -12.86 54.62 3.42
CA LEU A 748 -12.29 55.98 3.44
C LEU A 748 -13.05 56.90 4.41
N ILE A 749 -14.38 56.78 4.50
CA ILE A 749 -15.19 57.52 5.49
C ILE A 749 -14.78 57.13 6.91
N LEU A 750 -14.67 55.83 7.19
CA LEU A 750 -14.29 55.34 8.52
C LEU A 750 -12.87 55.75 8.91
N VAL A 751 -11.93 55.80 7.97
CA VAL A 751 -10.58 56.34 8.21
C VAL A 751 -10.65 57.82 8.60
N LEU A 752 -11.41 58.63 7.86
CA LEU A 752 -11.60 60.05 8.20
C LEU A 752 -12.30 60.25 9.55
N ARG A 753 -13.15 59.33 9.98
CA ARG A 753 -13.91 59.46 11.22
C ARG A 753 -13.11 58.97 12.42
N ASP A 754 -12.57 57.76 12.34
CA ASP A 754 -12.08 57.02 13.50
C ASP A 754 -10.55 57.09 13.66
N LEU A 755 -9.81 57.33 12.57
CA LEU A 755 -8.34 57.48 12.59
C LEU A 755 -7.87 58.94 12.55
N ARG A 756 -8.79 59.91 12.53
CA ARG A 756 -8.47 61.34 12.36
C ARG A 756 -7.49 61.92 13.37
N ALA A 757 -7.43 61.40 14.58
CA ALA A 757 -6.51 61.87 15.62
C ALA A 757 -5.11 61.23 15.52
N SER A 758 -5.00 60.13 14.77
CA SER A 758 -3.80 59.27 14.70
C SER A 758 -2.97 59.49 13.45
N ILE A 759 -3.45 60.28 12.48
CA ILE A 759 -2.85 60.43 11.16
C ILE A 759 -2.55 61.91 10.88
N GLY A 760 -1.56 62.19 10.04
CA GLY A 760 -1.13 63.55 9.72
C GLY A 760 -2.05 64.28 8.73
N SER A 761 -1.76 65.57 8.51
CA SER A 761 -2.51 66.38 7.56
C SER A 761 -2.37 65.91 6.11
N ASP A 762 -1.20 65.39 5.71
CA ASP A 762 -0.96 64.88 4.35
C ASP A 762 -1.78 63.63 4.03
N GLU A 763 -1.93 62.73 5.00
CA GLU A 763 -2.73 61.52 4.88
C GLU A 763 -4.23 61.86 4.76
N LEU A 764 -4.72 62.81 5.57
CA LEU A 764 -6.10 63.30 5.50
C LEU A 764 -6.42 63.93 4.14
N ILE A 765 -5.51 64.75 3.62
CA ILE A 765 -5.61 65.37 2.29
C ILE A 765 -5.69 64.29 1.21
N SER A 766 -4.83 63.27 1.29
CA SER A 766 -4.81 62.16 0.34
C SER A 766 -6.13 61.38 0.33
N VAL A 767 -6.71 61.12 1.51
CA VAL A 767 -8.01 60.46 1.64
C VAL A 767 -9.14 61.31 1.06
N LEU A 768 -9.16 62.62 1.30
CA LEU A 768 -10.16 63.53 0.74
C LEU A 768 -10.11 63.59 -0.79
N HIS A 769 -8.90 63.64 -1.37
CA HIS A 769 -8.72 63.53 -2.82
C HIS A 769 -9.18 62.17 -3.37
N ALA A 770 -8.95 61.07 -2.65
CA ALA A 770 -9.43 59.75 -3.05
C ALA A 770 -10.97 59.69 -3.06
N ILE A 771 -11.64 60.25 -2.04
CA ILE A 771 -13.12 60.34 -1.99
C ILE A 771 -13.65 61.21 -3.14
N LYS A 772 -12.99 62.34 -3.45
CA LYS A 772 -13.33 63.18 -4.62
C LYS A 772 -13.23 62.38 -5.92
N ARG A 773 -12.14 61.64 -6.11
CA ARG A 773 -11.90 60.81 -7.31
C ARG A 773 -12.97 59.72 -7.51
N ILE A 774 -13.46 59.13 -6.43
CA ILE A 774 -14.51 58.07 -6.46
C ILE A 774 -15.92 58.69 -6.63
N GLY A 775 -16.04 60.02 -6.62
CA GLY A 775 -17.31 60.73 -6.74
C GLY A 775 -18.16 60.69 -5.47
N GLY A 776 -17.56 60.41 -4.30
CA GLY A 776 -18.26 60.32 -3.02
C GLY A 776 -18.82 61.67 -2.54
N LEU A 777 -18.17 62.78 -2.89
CA LEU A 777 -18.53 64.14 -2.44
C LEU A 777 -19.79 64.71 -3.11
N ALA A 778 -20.32 64.05 -4.15
CA ALA A 778 -21.55 64.45 -4.84
C ALA A 778 -22.80 63.71 -4.33
N LYS A 779 -22.64 62.73 -3.43
CA LYS A 779 -23.75 61.97 -2.83
C LYS A 779 -24.11 62.57 -1.48
N GLU A 780 -25.41 62.71 -1.20
CA GLU A 780 -25.91 63.06 0.14
C GLU A 780 -25.53 61.94 1.12
N ASN A 781 -24.42 62.13 1.84
CA ASN A 781 -23.97 61.24 2.90
C ASN A 781 -23.71 62.07 4.15
N HIS A 782 -24.71 62.13 5.02
CA HIS A 782 -24.70 62.93 6.24
C HIS A 782 -23.51 62.62 7.16
N ASP A 783 -23.11 61.34 7.26
CA ASP A 783 -21.98 60.94 8.13
C ASP A 783 -20.64 61.44 7.57
N LEU A 784 -20.47 61.38 6.24
CA LEU A 784 -19.30 61.93 5.57
C LEU A 784 -19.22 63.46 5.72
N MET A 785 -20.33 64.19 5.51
CA MET A 785 -20.36 65.64 5.61
C MET A 785 -20.06 66.11 7.03
N LYS A 786 -20.71 65.49 8.03
CA LYS A 786 -20.42 65.73 9.45
C LYS A 786 -18.95 65.48 9.78
N THR A 787 -18.38 64.39 9.28
CA THR A 787 -16.97 64.02 9.52
C THR A 787 -16.01 65.04 8.90
N ILE A 788 -16.25 65.46 7.65
CA ILE A 788 -15.46 66.51 6.98
C ILE A 788 -15.57 67.84 7.74
N ALA A 789 -16.79 68.25 8.13
CA ALA A 789 -17.00 69.47 8.90
C ALA A 789 -16.24 69.47 10.23
N THR A 790 -16.29 68.34 10.95
CA THR A 790 -15.57 68.15 12.21
C THR A 790 -14.06 68.25 12.00
N LEU A 791 -13.53 67.59 10.97
CA LEU A 791 -12.10 67.61 10.62
C LEU A 791 -11.59 69.02 10.31
N ILE A 792 -12.36 69.81 9.56
CA ILE A 792 -11.99 71.18 9.20
C ILE A 792 -11.82 72.03 10.47
N ILE A 793 -12.75 71.93 11.42
CA ILE A 793 -12.71 72.70 12.68
C ILE A 793 -11.62 72.17 13.63
N GLU A 794 -11.50 70.85 13.82
CA GLU A 794 -10.53 70.25 14.74
C GLU A 794 -9.08 70.57 14.31
N ARG A 795 -8.78 70.54 13.01
CA ARG A 795 -7.41 70.77 12.49
C ARG A 795 -7.00 72.23 12.40
N GLU A 796 -7.95 73.16 12.46
CA GLU A 796 -7.67 74.59 12.56
C GLU A 796 -7.04 74.98 13.92
N ALA A 797 -7.18 74.12 14.94
CA ALA A 797 -6.64 74.31 16.28
C ALA A 797 -5.32 73.56 16.56
N ALA A 798 -4.78 72.80 15.59
CA ALA A 798 -3.59 71.94 15.76
C ALA A 798 -2.27 72.63 15.38
N GLU A 799 -1.12 72.04 15.73
CA GLU A 799 0.23 72.57 15.44
C GLU A 799 0.53 72.71 13.92
N ASP A 800 -0.05 71.85 13.08
CA ASP A 800 0.09 71.87 11.60
C ASP A 800 -0.92 72.76 10.86
N LYS A 801 -1.52 73.73 11.57
CA LYS A 801 -2.61 74.60 11.09
C LYS A 801 -2.39 75.18 9.70
N SER A 802 -1.18 75.64 9.36
CA SER A 802 -0.93 76.36 8.11
C SER A 802 -1.12 75.50 6.86
N MET A 803 -0.76 74.21 6.92
CA MET A 803 -0.82 73.33 5.76
C MET A 803 -2.25 72.91 5.44
N PHE A 804 -2.96 72.43 6.46
CA PHE A 804 -4.34 71.97 6.29
C PHE A 804 -5.29 73.14 5.98
N HIS A 805 -5.06 74.31 6.58
CA HIS A 805 -5.85 75.50 6.27
C HIS A 805 -5.66 75.98 4.83
N PHE A 806 -4.41 76.01 4.33
CA PHE A 806 -4.13 76.32 2.92
C PHE A 806 -4.80 75.32 1.97
N PHE A 807 -4.74 74.03 2.28
CA PHE A 807 -5.45 73.02 1.53
C PHE A 807 -6.97 73.26 1.50
N VAL A 808 -7.60 73.54 2.64
CA VAL A 808 -9.06 73.80 2.70
C VAL A 808 -9.43 75.01 1.85
N GLN A 809 -8.62 76.08 1.89
CA GLN A 809 -8.81 77.29 1.08
C GLN A 809 -8.72 77.01 -0.43
N GLU A 810 -7.89 76.08 -0.87
CA GLU A 810 -7.84 75.68 -2.30
C GLU A 810 -8.87 74.59 -2.66
N PHE A 811 -9.15 73.65 -1.77
CA PHE A 811 -9.90 72.44 -2.06
C PHE A 811 -11.41 72.68 -2.15
N ILE A 812 -11.97 73.53 -1.27
CA ILE A 812 -13.40 73.86 -1.27
C ILE A 812 -13.80 74.62 -2.54
N PRO A 813 -13.11 75.70 -2.98
CA PRO A 813 -13.46 76.41 -4.20
C PRO A 813 -13.29 75.56 -5.46
N ASN A 814 -12.28 74.69 -5.48
CA ASN A 814 -12.07 73.72 -6.56
C ASN A 814 -13.00 72.49 -6.49
N THR A 815 -13.94 72.46 -5.53
CA THR A 815 -14.93 71.38 -5.36
C THR A 815 -16.31 71.92 -4.97
N PRO A 816 -17.03 72.65 -5.86
CA PRO A 816 -18.32 73.29 -5.52
C PRO A 816 -19.41 72.34 -5.00
N ALA A 817 -19.39 71.09 -5.47
CA ALA A 817 -20.31 70.06 -4.99
C ALA A 817 -20.15 69.78 -3.48
N LEU A 818 -18.92 69.83 -2.96
CA LEU A 818 -18.65 69.68 -1.52
C LEU A 818 -19.17 70.88 -0.74
N ALA A 819 -18.95 72.10 -1.21
CA ALA A 819 -19.44 73.32 -0.56
C ALA A 819 -20.98 73.30 -0.41
N ARG A 820 -21.69 72.93 -1.49
CA ARG A 820 -23.16 72.76 -1.45
C ARG A 820 -23.59 71.64 -0.51
N ALA A 821 -22.90 70.51 -0.52
CA ALA A 821 -23.24 69.38 0.34
C ALA A 821 -23.02 69.70 1.83
N LEU A 822 -21.99 70.47 2.18
CA LEU A 822 -21.73 70.94 3.55
C LEU A 822 -22.75 71.99 4.01
N TYR A 823 -23.20 72.86 3.09
CA TYR A 823 -24.21 73.89 3.38
C TYR A 823 -25.63 73.31 3.55
N ASN A 824 -26.00 72.34 2.71
CA ASN A 824 -27.33 71.72 2.74
C ASN A 824 -27.52 70.68 3.85
N ASP A 825 -26.44 70.25 4.51
CA ASP A 825 -26.49 69.32 5.63
C ASP A 825 -26.59 70.08 6.96
N ASP A 826 -27.76 70.02 7.61
CA ASP A 826 -28.03 70.76 8.84
C ASP A 826 -26.98 70.53 9.94
N VAL A 827 -26.47 69.30 10.07
CA VAL A 827 -25.53 68.91 11.15
C VAL A 827 -24.12 69.38 10.83
N ALA A 828 -23.66 69.19 9.59
CA ALA A 828 -22.36 69.68 9.14
C ALA A 828 -22.33 71.22 9.17
N TRP A 829 -23.41 71.87 8.74
CA TRP A 829 -23.53 73.32 8.75
C TRP A 829 -23.52 73.90 10.17
N ASP A 830 -24.22 73.25 11.11
CA ASP A 830 -24.21 73.65 12.52
C ASP A 830 -22.81 73.63 13.14
N ILE A 831 -21.93 72.72 12.69
CA ILE A 831 -20.53 72.64 13.12
C ILE A 831 -19.71 73.79 12.52
N LEU A 832 -19.92 74.10 11.23
CA LEU A 832 -19.09 75.04 10.47
C LEU A 832 -19.44 76.52 10.67
N LYS A 833 -20.73 76.85 10.85
CA LYS A 833 -21.26 78.22 10.81
C LYS A 833 -20.67 79.19 11.83
N ASN A 834 -20.01 78.68 12.88
CA ASN A 834 -19.39 79.49 13.91
C ASN A 834 -17.94 79.90 13.57
N ASN A 835 -17.40 79.46 12.43
CA ASN A 835 -16.10 79.88 11.94
C ASN A 835 -16.25 80.86 10.76
N ASN A 836 -15.96 82.15 11.00
CA ASN A 836 -16.14 83.20 9.99
C ASN A 836 -15.32 82.96 8.71
N GLN A 837 -14.09 82.43 8.81
CA GLN A 837 -13.23 82.24 7.63
C GLN A 837 -13.74 81.11 6.72
N ILE A 838 -14.25 80.03 7.30
CA ILE A 838 -14.81 78.91 6.52
C ILE A 838 -16.22 79.25 6.03
N LEU A 839 -16.99 79.97 6.84
CA LEU A 839 -18.31 80.48 6.49
C LEU A 839 -18.25 81.34 5.22
N ASP A 840 -17.38 82.37 5.22
CA ASP A 840 -17.21 83.28 4.09
C ASP A 840 -16.79 82.50 2.83
N LEU A 841 -15.90 81.51 2.98
CA LEU A 841 -15.36 80.72 1.87
C LEU A 841 -16.38 79.75 1.25
N ILE A 842 -17.29 79.17 2.05
CA ILE A 842 -18.37 78.31 1.52
C ILE A 842 -19.44 79.16 0.85
N ILE A 843 -19.81 80.29 1.44
CA ILE A 843 -20.82 81.21 0.88
C ILE A 843 -20.33 81.79 -0.45
N GLU A 844 -19.08 82.26 -0.53
CA GLU A 844 -18.47 82.79 -1.75
C GLU A 844 -18.53 81.76 -2.90
N VAL A 845 -18.25 80.49 -2.64
CA VAL A 845 -18.30 79.42 -3.65
C VAL A 845 -19.72 79.08 -4.10
N ILE A 846 -20.71 79.23 -3.20
CA ILE A 846 -22.13 79.02 -3.54
C ILE A 846 -22.63 80.19 -4.39
N GLU A 847 -22.36 81.43 -3.97
CA GLU A 847 -22.77 82.66 -4.66
C GLU A 847 -22.10 82.80 -6.05
N ASP A 848 -20.79 82.55 -6.18
CA ASP A 848 -20.07 82.60 -7.46
C ASP A 848 -20.55 81.54 -8.46
N ASN A 849 -21.04 80.38 -7.99
CA ASN A 849 -21.57 79.36 -8.88
C ASN A 849 -23.02 79.63 -9.32
N GLU A 850 -23.83 80.35 -8.54
CA GLU A 850 -25.17 80.77 -8.95
C GLU A 850 -25.09 81.77 -10.13
N ASP A 851 -24.13 82.70 -10.11
CA ASP A 851 -23.87 83.65 -11.20
C ASP A 851 -23.34 82.98 -12.49
N SER A 852 -22.73 81.79 -12.37
CA SER A 852 -22.24 81.01 -13.52
C SER A 852 -23.32 80.14 -14.17
N MET A 853 -24.33 79.69 -13.41
CA MET A 853 -25.43 78.87 -13.93
C MET A 853 -26.42 79.70 -14.76
N GLU A 854 -26.67 80.96 -14.42
CA GLU A 854 -27.51 81.86 -15.23
C GLU A 854 -26.92 82.15 -16.62
N LYS A 855 -25.59 82.08 -16.80
CA LYS A 855 -24.95 82.25 -18.12
C LYS A 855 -24.84 80.96 -18.94
N SER A 856 -24.92 79.78 -18.32
CA SER A 856 -24.76 78.48 -19.02
C SER A 856 -26.07 77.90 -19.58
N ALA A 857 -27.22 78.29 -19.04
CA ALA A 857 -28.54 77.77 -19.42
C ALA A 857 -28.97 78.09 -20.88
N HIS A 858 -28.34 79.06 -21.54
CA HIS A 858 -28.60 79.39 -22.94
C HIS A 858 -27.69 78.69 -23.97
N SER A 859 -26.77 77.81 -23.54
CA SER A 859 -25.80 77.18 -24.46
C SER A 859 -25.95 75.66 -24.66
N ASN A 860 -26.83 74.97 -23.92
CA ASN A 860 -26.94 73.50 -23.97
C ASN A 860 -28.18 72.94 -24.70
N LEU A 861 -28.75 73.69 -25.65
CA LEU A 861 -29.64 73.15 -26.68
C LEU A 861 -28.89 73.09 -28.03
N SER A 862 -27.97 72.14 -28.16
CA SER A 862 -27.55 71.64 -29.47
C SER A 862 -27.08 70.18 -29.36
N LEU A 863 -28.02 69.28 -29.64
CA LEU A 863 -27.77 67.86 -29.84
C LEU A 863 -27.09 67.67 -31.21
N PHE A 864 -25.93 67.01 -31.19
CA PHE A 864 -25.11 66.48 -32.29
C PHE A 864 -24.17 67.45 -33.04
N ASN A 865 -22.87 67.34 -32.75
CA ASN A 865 -21.87 67.27 -33.82
C ASN A 865 -20.63 66.49 -33.39
N GLU A 866 -20.55 65.25 -33.86
CA GLU A 866 -19.30 64.60 -34.25
C GLU A 866 -18.60 65.48 -35.31
N LYS A 867 -17.63 66.31 -34.91
CA LYS A 867 -16.55 66.85 -35.76
C LYS A 867 -15.68 67.81 -34.96
N ASN A 868 -14.68 67.25 -34.25
CA ASN A 868 -13.43 67.95 -33.93
C ASN A 868 -12.35 66.98 -33.43
N LYS A 869 -12.08 65.93 -34.23
CA LYS A 869 -10.86 65.11 -34.12
C LYS A 869 -9.98 65.11 -35.37
N GLU A 870 -10.26 65.94 -36.38
CA GLU A 870 -9.49 65.95 -37.65
C GLU A 870 -9.19 67.36 -38.19
N ASN A 871 -8.69 68.28 -37.36
CA ASN A 871 -8.18 69.58 -37.87
C ASN A 871 -6.79 69.96 -37.37
N GLN A 872 -5.96 68.98 -36.98
CA GLN A 872 -4.52 69.19 -36.76
C GLN A 872 -3.58 68.32 -37.61
N GLN A 873 -4.09 67.54 -38.56
CA GLN A 873 -3.25 66.86 -39.55
C GLN A 873 -3.95 66.79 -40.91
N VAL A 874 -4.19 67.91 -41.59
CA VAL A 874 -3.94 68.07 -43.03
C VAL A 874 -3.92 69.58 -43.33
N LYS A 875 -2.76 70.21 -43.17
CA LYS A 875 -2.44 71.45 -43.88
C LYS A 875 -0.99 71.39 -44.37
N LEU A 876 -0.67 70.27 -45.03
CA LEU A 876 0.53 70.08 -45.85
C LEU A 876 0.21 69.06 -46.95
N SER A 877 -0.73 69.43 -47.82
CA SER A 877 -0.86 68.82 -49.16
C SER A 877 -1.68 69.75 -50.06
N ARG A 878 -1.07 70.87 -50.46
CA ARG A 878 -1.37 71.58 -51.70
C ARG A 878 -0.26 72.57 -52.07
N GLU A 879 0.87 72.02 -52.50
CA GLU A 879 1.76 72.55 -53.55
C GLU A 879 2.23 71.27 -54.28
N GLU A 880 1.58 70.92 -55.39
CA GLU A 880 1.99 71.25 -56.75
C GLU A 880 3.07 70.31 -57.34
N ASN A 881 2.65 69.63 -58.42
CA ASN A 881 3.41 69.31 -59.63
C ASN A 881 4.25 68.03 -59.73
N GLY A 882 3.92 67.22 -60.75
CA GLY A 882 4.92 66.53 -61.59
C GLY A 882 4.85 65.00 -61.64
N ILE A 883 4.12 64.45 -62.62
CA ILE A 883 4.62 63.60 -63.74
C ILE A 883 6.07 63.06 -63.51
N ASP A 884 6.44 61.77 -63.58
CA ASP A 884 6.11 60.73 -64.56
C ASP A 884 6.58 59.33 -64.10
N MET A 885 5.99 58.31 -64.73
CA MET A 885 6.53 57.03 -65.21
C MET A 885 7.48 56.11 -64.39
N ASP A 886 7.02 54.85 -64.42
CA ASP A 886 7.73 53.61 -64.78
C ASP A 886 8.45 52.70 -63.75
N LEU A 887 7.84 51.51 -63.67
CA LEU A 887 8.41 50.18 -63.87
C LEU A 887 9.35 49.55 -62.84
N ASN A 888 8.96 48.30 -62.57
CA ASN A 888 9.80 47.11 -62.39
C ASN A 888 10.52 46.94 -61.06
N SER A 889 10.14 45.86 -60.38
CA SER A 889 10.87 44.57 -60.35
C SER A 889 10.75 43.98 -58.95
N LYS A 890 9.94 42.93 -58.79
CA LYS A 890 10.26 41.52 -59.04
C LYS A 890 11.01 40.88 -57.88
N THR A 891 10.43 39.74 -57.50
CA THR A 891 11.08 38.49 -57.08
C THR A 891 11.74 38.49 -55.71
N SER A 892 11.57 37.45 -54.90
CA SER A 892 11.33 36.04 -55.25
C SER A 892 10.64 35.39 -54.05
N GLN A 893 9.57 34.64 -54.29
CA GLN A 893 9.58 33.16 -54.32
C GLN A 893 9.75 32.57 -52.93
N ASN A 894 9.11 31.48 -52.55
CA ASN A 894 8.14 30.52 -53.07
C ASN A 894 8.04 29.60 -51.83
N GLY A 895 7.02 28.85 -51.56
CA GLY A 895 5.79 28.51 -52.23
C GLY A 895 4.95 27.90 -51.12
N TYR A 896 3.64 28.06 -51.16
CA TYR A 896 2.82 27.31 -52.11
C TYR A 896 3.06 25.81 -51.85
N ASP A 897 2.08 25.02 -51.45
CA ASP A 897 0.64 25.11 -51.75
C ASP A 897 0.12 23.69 -51.52
N GLU A 898 -1.13 23.30 -51.59
CA GLU A 898 -2.46 23.82 -51.90
C GLU A 898 -3.31 22.56 -51.60
N SER A 899 -4.62 22.50 -51.65
CA SER A 899 -5.74 23.37 -52.02
C SER A 899 -6.90 22.60 -51.38
N GLY A 900 -7.86 23.28 -50.76
CA GLY A 900 -8.98 23.84 -51.50
C GLY A 900 -10.13 22.82 -51.48
N LYS A 901 -11.39 23.19 -51.40
CA LYS A 901 -12.08 24.48 -51.37
C LYS A 901 -13.49 24.16 -50.87
N ALA A 902 -14.14 25.19 -50.31
CA ALA A 902 -15.56 25.56 -50.44
C ALA A 902 -16.63 24.45 -50.25
N GLU A 903 -17.75 24.69 -49.56
CA GLU A 903 -18.66 25.79 -49.78
C GLU A 903 -19.75 25.73 -48.69
N VAL A 904 -20.26 26.90 -48.31
CA VAL A 904 -21.49 27.05 -47.51
C VAL A 904 -22.70 26.85 -48.44
N PRO A 905 -23.84 26.35 -47.93
CA PRO A 905 -24.98 27.25 -47.91
C PRO A 905 -25.81 27.18 -46.62
N GLU A 906 -26.39 28.35 -46.31
CA GLU A 906 -27.57 28.55 -45.47
C GLU A 906 -28.75 27.68 -45.94
N ASP A 907 -29.62 27.21 -45.04
CA ASP A 907 -30.99 27.74 -44.87
C ASP A 907 -31.85 26.95 -43.85
N ARG A 908 -32.72 27.70 -43.15
CA ARG A 908 -34.10 27.38 -42.66
C ARG A 908 -34.40 26.36 -41.54
N SER A 909 -34.74 26.95 -40.38
CA SER A 909 -36.06 26.91 -39.68
C SER A 909 -36.97 25.66 -39.72
N SER A 910 -37.33 25.14 -38.53
CA SER A 910 -38.70 24.80 -38.03
C SER A 910 -38.54 23.97 -36.72
N PHE A 911 -38.98 24.40 -35.54
CA PHE A 911 -40.34 24.37 -34.95
C PHE A 911 -41.10 23.01 -34.99
N SER A 912 -41.18 22.33 -33.83
CA SER A 912 -42.37 21.71 -33.17
C SER A 912 -41.89 20.60 -32.20
N LEU A 913 -42.06 20.69 -30.88
CA LEU A 913 -43.26 20.46 -30.02
C LEU A 913 -43.84 19.03 -30.01
N SER A 914 -43.61 18.38 -28.85
CA SER A 914 -44.43 17.41 -28.10
C SER A 914 -44.76 16.02 -28.69
N GLN A 915 -44.25 14.98 -28.02
CA GLN A 915 -45.04 14.15 -27.10
C GLN A 915 -44.17 13.61 -25.96
#